data_AF-A0A4P7NKP6-F1
#
_entry.id   AF-A0A4P7NKP6-F1
#
_cell.length_a   1.000
_cell.length_b   1.000
_cell.length_c   1.000
_cell.angle_alpha   90.00
_cell.angle_beta   90.00
_cell.angle_gamma   90.00
#
_symmetry.space_group_name_H-M   'P 1'
#
loop_
_entity.id
_entity.type
_entity.pdbx_description
1 polymer ?
#
loop_
_entity_poly.entity_id
_entity_poly.type
_entity_poly.pdbx_seq_one_letter_code
_entity_poly.pdbx_strand_id
1 'polypeptide(L)'
;MYRATLAMLAAWPSQLVLGAPTDVPSDVYSAGGLTLLTYNDLSNDPKNGSAAVLVHAPAEFLSAEESCRKLGETLWSPDTASFTDGLNSSLSYQIWQESFPKSQLFWVSKASSGDCRAINYRGELKEVDCAGPGSSKLPALCTQSAPVLTTATNNVRTDFIVNQRAGDLVYQGFRDFFVWKFRGIRFAAKPERFEYARPYEPTPEERSAPIPALFALPECLQVPGEVPDGSNEDCLGINIWTPYLPPTGPSSCKRPSSALVPKRLKPVMFYIYGGALRIGSGRNVYTDGTMLASRGDVVVVSVNYRVGSLGWMVLGDGVHNGNYGLSDVIAGLEWVKENIASFGGDPDRVTIFGYSAGAWLIRALMASPKAKGLFHAAIAQSGPAGIYMAEEPVQQPPLTNEAGFAYKYDSIGWAWENLGKKVVSEVGCATDETALGCLRAVDGTAFLNTSLYAIGITVDGKYIDSDRLTVNSSDNLASDVAFMTGIDRDEAGNNLVSVPVIPGVPLADIVPSIVPAVHSEAIAAAVRSPAFGIPSDPTPAEALDGVIRIATDAFFTCLEQATVYSAARHSTFESLWAYSFNRTYNFPGYTKPHCETTDPEQLEYKKCHGGDHLILFGTMRRGELPDRDGRDLPFSRVAMDHWAAFGTNRDPNPNPAYLAARGYWDTLETLQRLGPWERADVSTDAPIRLLQVQARMDAYSEVEQCKVLRQPLDYFEPGSSATN
;
A
#
# COMPACT_ATOMS: atom_id res chain seq x y z
N MET A 1 26.06 -11.28 4.32
CA MET A 1 26.30 -10.81 2.94
C MET A 1 25.61 -9.47 2.60
N TYR A 2 25.23 -8.66 3.61
CA TYR A 2 24.65 -7.31 3.46
C TYR A 2 25.72 -6.20 3.45
N ARG A 3 26.71 -6.31 2.57
CA ARG A 3 27.75 -5.27 2.40
C ARG A 3 28.09 -5.09 0.92
N ALA A 4 27.14 -4.58 0.16
CA ALA A 4 27.37 -3.80 -1.05
C ALA A 4 26.02 -3.32 -1.58
N THR A 5 25.99 -2.11 -2.13
CA THR A 5 24.89 -1.49 -2.90
C THR A 5 23.67 -0.96 -2.15
N LEU A 6 23.91 -0.02 -1.22
CA LEU A 6 22.90 0.98 -0.80
C LEU A 6 23.51 2.39 -0.68
N ALA A 7 24.42 2.70 -1.60
CA ALA A 7 25.11 4.00 -1.67
C ALA A 7 24.90 4.66 -3.04
N MET A 8 23.65 4.90 -3.43
CA MET A 8 23.31 5.96 -4.37
C MET A 8 21.89 6.42 -4.08
N LEU A 9 21.76 7.48 -3.27
CA LEU A 9 20.73 8.53 -3.27
C LEU A 9 20.92 9.42 -2.02
N ALA A 10 22.13 9.97 -1.86
CA ALA A 10 22.42 10.96 -0.83
C ALA A 10 23.08 12.19 -1.49
N ALA A 11 22.24 13.08 -2.01
CA ALA A 11 22.54 14.50 -2.19
C ALA A 11 21.22 15.20 -2.58
N TRP A 12 20.47 15.68 -1.59
CA TRP A 12 19.45 16.72 -1.83
C TRP A 12 19.98 18.01 -1.22
N PRO A 13 19.93 19.13 -1.96
CA PRO A 13 20.52 20.38 -1.50
C PRO A 13 19.75 20.90 -0.29
N SER A 14 20.52 21.24 0.72
CA SER A 14 20.12 22.02 1.88
C SER A 14 19.45 23.33 1.44
N GLN A 15 18.31 23.62 2.07
CA GLN A 15 17.66 24.95 2.13
C GLN A 15 17.27 25.58 0.79
N LEU A 16 16.01 25.35 0.40
CA LEU A 16 15.27 26.27 -0.47
C LEU A 16 14.73 27.42 0.37
N VAL A 17 15.11 28.64 0.00
CA VAL A 17 14.49 29.87 0.48
C VAL A 17 13.04 29.87 -0.02
N LEU A 18 12.10 29.57 0.87
CA LEU A 18 10.67 29.67 0.61
C LEU A 18 10.33 31.16 0.41
N GLY A 19 9.96 31.54 -0.81
CA GLY A 19 9.09 32.70 -1.00
C GLY A 19 7.80 32.47 -0.23
N ALA A 20 7.22 33.52 0.35
CA ALA A 20 6.00 33.43 1.14
C ALA A 20 4.92 32.67 0.34
N PRO A 21 4.32 31.60 0.88
CA PRO A 21 3.27 30.86 0.18
C PRO A 21 2.12 31.83 -0.12
N THR A 22 1.68 31.87 -1.38
CA THR A 22 0.41 32.51 -1.70
C THR A 22 -0.68 31.70 -1.01
N ASP A 23 -1.27 32.26 0.05
CA ASP A 23 -2.42 31.69 0.74
C ASP A 23 -3.54 31.47 -0.27
N VAL A 24 -3.72 30.22 -0.72
CA VAL A 24 -5.00 29.79 -1.29
C VAL A 24 -5.93 29.67 -0.09
N PRO A 25 -6.84 30.62 0.13
CA PRO A 25 -7.64 30.57 1.34
C PRO A 25 -8.64 29.42 1.18
N SER A 26 -8.98 28.77 2.29
CA SER A 26 -10.00 27.71 2.30
C SER A 26 -11.37 28.18 1.79
N ASP A 27 -11.54 29.50 1.59
CA ASP A 27 -12.75 30.14 1.10
C ASP A 27 -13.12 29.73 -0.34
N VAL A 28 -12.13 29.42 -1.20
CA VAL A 28 -12.31 29.08 -2.63
C VAL A 28 -13.33 27.96 -2.86
N TYR A 29 -13.38 26.97 -1.97
CA TYR A 29 -14.20 25.77 -2.14
C TYR A 29 -15.04 25.42 -0.91
N SER A 30 -15.14 26.36 0.04
CA SER A 30 -15.93 26.26 1.28
C SER A 30 -17.39 25.84 1.06
N ALA A 31 -17.98 26.12 -0.12
CA ALA A 31 -19.38 25.83 -0.43
C ALA A 31 -19.61 24.63 -1.38
N GLY A 32 -18.57 23.91 -1.84
CA GLY A 32 -18.77 22.79 -2.77
C GLY A 32 -17.67 21.72 -2.88
N GLY A 33 -16.42 22.04 -2.54
CA GLY A 33 -15.26 21.16 -2.76
C GLY A 33 -14.59 21.31 -4.14
N LEU A 34 -13.51 20.58 -4.34
CA LEU A 34 -12.67 20.55 -5.54
C LEU A 34 -12.46 19.12 -6.03
N THR A 35 -12.57 18.87 -7.32
CA THR A 35 -12.19 17.58 -7.93
C THR A 35 -11.14 17.80 -9.01
N LEU A 36 -10.08 16.98 -9.04
CA LEU A 36 -9.17 16.93 -10.17
C LEU A 36 -9.74 16.00 -11.24
N LEU A 37 -10.15 16.58 -12.37
CA LEU A 37 -10.63 15.83 -13.53
C LEU A 37 -9.42 15.44 -14.37
N THR A 38 -9.04 14.16 -14.33
CA THR A 38 -7.88 13.65 -15.08
C THR A 38 -8.20 12.31 -15.75
N TYR A 39 -7.77 12.18 -17.01
CA TYR A 39 -7.65 10.89 -17.66
C TYR A 39 -6.26 10.32 -17.34
N ASN A 40 -6.23 9.18 -16.67
CA ASN A 40 -4.99 8.57 -16.21
C ASN A 40 -4.83 7.17 -16.81
N ASP A 41 -3.94 7.07 -17.79
CA ASP A 41 -3.54 5.84 -18.47
C ASP A 41 -2.14 5.37 -18.06
N LEU A 42 -1.60 5.88 -16.95
CA LEU A 42 -0.25 5.56 -16.43
C LEU A 42 0.91 5.94 -17.36
N SER A 43 0.68 6.69 -18.45
CA SER A 43 1.74 7.10 -19.40
C SER A 43 2.65 8.21 -18.87
N ASN A 44 2.19 8.99 -17.87
CA ASN A 44 2.79 10.26 -17.45
C ASN A 44 2.86 11.35 -18.55
N ASP A 45 2.10 11.22 -19.64
CA ASP A 45 2.12 12.16 -20.76
C ASP A 45 0.78 12.93 -20.87
N PRO A 46 0.57 13.95 -20.02
CA PRO A 46 -0.67 14.72 -20.05
C PRO A 46 -0.74 15.56 -21.33
N LYS A 47 -1.83 15.40 -22.09
CA LYS A 47 -2.08 16.26 -23.25
C LYS A 47 -2.58 17.64 -22.80
N ASN A 48 -2.27 18.69 -23.56
CA ASN A 48 -2.74 20.04 -23.25
C ASN A 48 -4.28 20.08 -23.21
N GLY A 49 -4.84 20.50 -22.07
CA GLY A 49 -6.29 20.59 -21.88
C GLY A 49 -6.99 19.29 -21.49
N SER A 50 -6.27 18.18 -21.34
CA SER A 50 -6.83 16.87 -20.95
C SER A 50 -7.32 16.79 -19.51
N ALA A 51 -7.06 17.83 -18.71
CA ALA A 51 -7.44 17.91 -17.31
C ALA A 51 -7.99 19.29 -16.92
N ALA A 52 -8.75 19.30 -15.82
CA ALA A 52 -9.28 20.51 -15.21
C ALA A 52 -9.42 20.35 -13.69
N VAL A 53 -9.34 21.46 -12.96
CA VAL A 53 -9.82 21.51 -11.57
C VAL A 53 -11.29 21.92 -11.59
N LEU A 54 -12.17 21.02 -11.16
CA LEU A 54 -13.60 21.30 -11.04
C LEU A 54 -13.88 21.98 -9.70
N VAL A 55 -14.31 23.23 -9.75
CA VAL A 55 -14.84 23.97 -8.60
C VAL A 55 -16.34 23.71 -8.53
N HIS A 56 -16.78 22.98 -7.49
CA HIS A 56 -18.16 22.52 -7.39
C HIS A 56 -19.15 23.61 -7.01
N ALA A 57 -18.71 24.63 -6.27
CA ALA A 57 -19.58 25.69 -5.78
C ALA A 57 -20.15 26.52 -6.96
N PRO A 58 -21.47 26.54 -7.18
CA PRO A 58 -22.04 27.33 -8.26
C PRO A 58 -21.89 28.83 -7.99
N ALA A 59 -21.33 29.57 -8.95
CA ALA A 59 -21.06 30.99 -8.82
C ALA A 59 -21.38 31.76 -10.11
N GLU A 60 -21.49 33.08 -10.01
CA GLU A 60 -21.49 33.96 -11.19
C GLU A 60 -20.11 33.93 -11.86
N PHE A 61 -20.05 34.33 -13.14
CA PHE A 61 -18.86 34.16 -13.96
C PHE A 61 -17.59 34.78 -13.35
N LEU A 62 -17.66 36.04 -12.89
CA LEU A 62 -16.49 36.72 -12.30
C LEU A 62 -16.01 36.07 -11.00
N SER A 63 -16.93 35.54 -10.19
CA SER A 63 -16.58 34.80 -8.97
C SER A 63 -15.97 33.43 -9.29
N ALA A 64 -16.41 32.79 -10.37
CA ALA A 64 -15.78 31.58 -10.88
C ALA A 64 -14.35 31.84 -11.39
N GLU A 65 -14.13 32.91 -12.16
CA GLU A 65 -12.78 33.34 -12.58
C GLU A 65 -11.87 33.60 -11.37
N GLU A 66 -12.37 34.32 -10.38
CA GLU A 66 -11.63 34.59 -9.15
C GLU A 66 -11.28 33.32 -8.38
N SER A 67 -12.19 32.33 -8.37
CA SER A 67 -11.94 31.03 -7.75
C SER A 67 -10.81 30.28 -8.47
N CYS A 68 -10.79 30.27 -9.80
CA CYS A 68 -9.68 29.69 -10.56
C CYS A 68 -8.38 30.44 -10.30
N ARG A 69 -8.40 31.79 -10.26
CA ARG A 69 -7.22 32.60 -10.00
C ARG A 69 -6.60 32.31 -8.64
N LYS A 70 -7.43 32.14 -7.60
CA LYS A 70 -6.97 31.73 -6.27
C LYS A 70 -6.36 30.34 -6.24
N LEU A 71 -6.70 29.45 -7.18
CA LEU A 71 -6.06 28.14 -7.33
C LEU A 71 -4.74 28.19 -8.13
N GLY A 72 -4.28 29.37 -8.56
CA GLY A 72 -3.17 29.53 -9.48
C GLY A 72 -3.53 29.18 -10.93
N GLU A 73 -4.82 29.23 -11.28
CA GLU A 73 -5.37 28.76 -12.55
C GLU A 73 -6.22 29.83 -13.24
N THR A 74 -6.67 29.53 -14.46
CA THR A 74 -7.66 30.32 -15.20
C THR A 74 -8.86 29.46 -15.56
N LEU A 75 -9.94 30.01 -16.10
CA LEU A 75 -11.00 29.18 -16.66
C LEU A 75 -10.47 28.36 -17.85
N TRP A 76 -10.78 27.07 -17.86
CA TRP A 76 -10.42 26.17 -18.96
C TRP A 76 -11.03 26.67 -20.27
N SER A 77 -10.28 26.59 -21.37
CA SER A 77 -10.63 27.22 -22.64
C SER A 77 -10.84 26.22 -23.77
N PRO A 78 -12.06 26.06 -24.31
CA PRO A 78 -12.31 25.16 -25.44
C PRO A 78 -11.60 25.59 -26.74
N ASP A 79 -11.15 26.84 -26.83
CA ASP A 79 -10.48 27.36 -28.03
C ASP A 79 -8.98 26.97 -28.07
N THR A 80 -8.37 26.65 -26.93
CA THR A 80 -6.93 26.37 -26.81
C THR A 80 -6.62 24.99 -26.23
N ALA A 81 -7.64 24.26 -25.80
CA ALA A 81 -7.54 22.96 -25.16
C ALA A 81 -8.58 21.99 -25.75
N SER A 82 -8.19 20.72 -25.86
CA SER A 82 -9.03 19.68 -26.45
C SER A 82 -9.85 18.98 -25.39
N PHE A 83 -11.18 19.12 -25.46
CA PHE A 83 -12.11 18.44 -24.55
C PHE A 83 -12.06 16.91 -24.67
N THR A 84 -11.80 16.39 -25.87
CA THR A 84 -11.85 14.96 -26.19
C THR A 84 -10.57 14.19 -25.84
N ASP A 85 -9.51 14.89 -25.43
CA ASP A 85 -8.24 14.27 -25.04
C ASP A 85 -8.21 13.74 -23.59
N GLY A 86 -9.37 13.66 -22.93
CA GLY A 86 -9.52 13.03 -21.60
C GLY A 86 -10.51 13.72 -20.67
N LEU A 87 -10.71 15.04 -20.84
CA LEU A 87 -11.61 15.82 -19.98
C LEU A 87 -13.08 15.38 -20.15
N ASN A 88 -13.48 15.01 -21.37
CA ASN A 88 -14.77 14.42 -21.68
C ASN A 88 -15.10 13.19 -20.83
N SER A 89 -14.17 12.26 -20.69
CA SER A 89 -14.35 11.04 -19.88
C SER A 89 -14.43 11.38 -18.39
N SER A 90 -13.53 12.24 -17.92
CA SER A 90 -13.48 12.65 -16.51
C SER A 90 -14.74 13.43 -16.08
N LEU A 91 -15.30 14.26 -16.98
CA LEU A 91 -16.53 15.01 -16.74
C LEU A 91 -17.78 14.13 -16.90
N SER A 92 -17.79 13.22 -17.89
CA SER A 92 -18.85 12.21 -18.04
C SER A 92 -18.95 11.30 -16.82
N TYR A 93 -17.81 10.95 -16.21
CA TYR A 93 -17.75 10.22 -14.96
C TYR A 93 -18.45 10.95 -13.81
N GLN A 94 -18.38 12.29 -13.75
CA GLN A 94 -19.13 13.07 -12.75
C GLN A 94 -20.65 12.91 -12.90
N ILE A 95 -21.14 12.70 -14.12
CA ILE A 95 -22.56 12.41 -14.38
C ILE A 95 -22.90 10.97 -14.01
N TRP A 96 -22.03 10.02 -14.33
CA TRP A 96 -22.22 8.60 -14.01
C TRP A 96 -22.30 8.35 -12.49
N GLN A 97 -21.43 8.99 -11.71
CA GLN A 97 -21.45 8.90 -10.24
C GLN A 97 -22.52 9.79 -9.59
N GLU A 98 -23.43 10.37 -10.38
CA GLU A 98 -24.52 11.24 -9.94
C GLU A 98 -24.08 12.51 -9.17
N SER A 99 -22.83 12.95 -9.35
CA SER A 99 -22.36 14.23 -8.78
C SER A 99 -23.08 15.43 -9.40
N PHE A 100 -23.49 15.32 -10.66
CA PHE A 100 -24.23 16.34 -11.39
C PHE A 100 -25.26 15.72 -12.35
N PRO A 101 -26.39 16.41 -12.61
CA PRO A 101 -27.37 15.95 -13.60
C PRO A 101 -26.84 16.09 -15.04
N LYS A 102 -27.38 15.32 -15.99
CA LYS A 102 -27.03 15.40 -17.42
C LYS A 102 -27.21 16.80 -18.04
N SER A 103 -28.09 17.62 -17.47
CA SER A 103 -28.34 19.00 -17.90
C SER A 103 -27.32 20.01 -17.36
N GLN A 104 -26.38 19.59 -16.52
CA GLN A 104 -25.41 20.48 -15.89
C GLN A 104 -24.53 21.18 -16.93
N LEU A 105 -24.36 22.49 -16.74
CA LEU A 105 -23.39 23.32 -17.45
C LEU A 105 -22.27 23.73 -16.49
N PHE A 106 -21.07 23.93 -17.04
CA PHE A 106 -19.89 24.36 -16.30
C PHE A 106 -19.27 25.58 -16.98
N TRP A 107 -18.88 26.58 -16.20
CA TRP A 107 -18.18 27.75 -16.71
C TRP A 107 -16.85 27.35 -17.36
N VAL A 108 -16.59 27.94 -18.53
CA VAL A 108 -15.33 27.88 -19.29
C VAL A 108 -14.96 29.29 -19.71
N SER A 109 -13.78 29.47 -20.30
CA SER A 109 -13.32 30.78 -20.78
C SER A 109 -14.33 31.43 -21.73
N LYS A 110 -14.37 32.77 -21.75
CA LYS A 110 -15.15 33.53 -22.72
C LYS A 110 -14.81 33.14 -24.15
N ALA A 111 -15.77 33.29 -25.05
CA ALA A 111 -15.49 33.25 -26.48
C ALA A 111 -14.53 34.39 -26.87
N SER A 112 -13.84 34.26 -28.00
CA SER A 112 -13.02 35.33 -28.55
C SER A 112 -13.82 36.63 -28.81
N SER A 113 -15.15 36.54 -28.96
CA SER A 113 -16.08 37.68 -29.06
C SER A 113 -16.30 38.42 -27.74
N GLY A 114 -15.92 37.83 -26.60
CA GLY A 114 -16.13 38.37 -25.26
C GLY A 114 -17.35 37.80 -24.52
N ASP A 115 -18.16 36.97 -25.18
CA ASP A 115 -19.39 36.40 -24.62
C ASP A 115 -19.08 35.28 -23.61
N CYS A 116 -19.82 35.27 -22.49
CA CYS A 116 -19.73 34.17 -21.53
C CYS A 116 -20.39 32.92 -22.09
N ARG A 117 -19.74 31.79 -21.85
CA ARG A 117 -20.21 30.49 -22.31
C ARG A 117 -19.93 29.42 -21.26
N ALA A 118 -20.72 28.37 -21.32
CA ALA A 118 -20.58 27.20 -20.48
C ALA A 118 -20.58 25.93 -21.35
N ILE A 119 -19.94 24.89 -20.86
CA ILE A 119 -19.85 23.58 -21.52
C ILE A 119 -20.67 22.55 -20.75
N ASN A 120 -21.27 21.58 -21.44
CA ASN A 120 -21.83 20.40 -20.79
C ASN A 120 -20.87 19.21 -20.83
N TYR A 121 -21.27 18.09 -20.20
CA TYR A 121 -20.44 16.88 -20.14
C TYR A 121 -20.13 16.24 -21.52
N ARG A 122 -20.88 16.61 -22.57
CA ARG A 122 -20.67 16.16 -23.96
C ARG A 122 -19.76 17.07 -24.77
N GLY A 123 -19.32 18.19 -24.20
CA GLY A 123 -18.50 19.19 -24.89
C GLY A 123 -19.31 20.23 -25.66
N GLU A 124 -20.64 20.24 -25.53
CA GLU A 124 -21.51 21.20 -26.21
C GLU A 124 -21.44 22.55 -25.48
N LEU A 125 -21.11 23.61 -26.22
CA LEU A 125 -21.04 24.97 -25.70
C LEU A 125 -22.40 25.67 -25.78
N LYS A 126 -22.69 26.49 -24.77
CA LYS A 126 -23.85 27.37 -24.73
C LYS A 126 -23.44 28.76 -24.29
N GLU A 127 -23.95 29.78 -24.94
CA GLU A 127 -23.88 31.16 -24.46
C GLU A 127 -24.76 31.29 -23.21
N VAL A 128 -24.25 31.99 -22.21
CA VAL A 128 -24.90 32.16 -20.91
C VAL A 128 -24.61 33.56 -20.39
N ASP A 129 -25.61 34.22 -19.80
CA ASP A 129 -25.44 35.56 -19.23
C ASP A 129 -24.39 35.58 -18.12
N CYS A 130 -23.39 36.46 -18.27
CA CYS A 130 -22.25 36.57 -17.35
C CYS A 130 -22.62 37.00 -15.92
N ALA A 131 -23.58 37.93 -15.80
CA ALA A 131 -23.93 38.62 -14.55
C ALA A 131 -25.30 39.33 -14.66
N GLY A 132 -25.87 39.70 -13.51
CA GLY A 132 -27.12 40.46 -13.41
C GLY A 132 -28.30 39.66 -12.85
N PRO A 133 -29.48 40.29 -12.61
CA PRO A 133 -30.66 39.59 -12.12
C PRO A 133 -31.10 38.49 -13.09
N GLY A 134 -31.01 37.22 -12.66
CA GLY A 134 -31.30 36.05 -13.51
C GLY A 134 -30.06 35.39 -14.15
N SER A 135 -28.85 35.86 -13.84
CA SER A 135 -27.59 35.22 -14.24
C SER A 135 -27.53 33.76 -13.76
N SER A 136 -26.91 32.91 -14.58
CA SER A 136 -26.70 31.52 -14.18
C SER A 136 -25.62 31.45 -13.11
N LYS A 137 -25.83 30.62 -12.10
CA LYS A 137 -24.78 30.22 -11.15
C LYS A 137 -24.36 28.81 -11.49
N LEU A 138 -23.14 28.64 -11.97
CA LEU A 138 -22.61 27.36 -12.45
C LEU A 138 -21.32 27.00 -11.74
N PRO A 139 -21.04 25.70 -11.54
CA PRO A 139 -19.69 25.22 -11.22
C PRO A 139 -18.71 25.60 -12.35
N ALA A 140 -17.41 25.62 -12.06
CA ALA A 140 -16.40 26.09 -12.99
C ALA A 140 -15.35 25.01 -13.30
N LEU A 141 -14.91 24.96 -14.55
CA LEU A 141 -13.73 24.21 -14.96
C LEU A 141 -12.55 25.18 -15.01
N CYS A 142 -11.62 25.02 -14.07
CA CYS A 142 -10.35 25.73 -14.10
C CYS A 142 -9.30 24.88 -14.86
N THR A 143 -8.29 25.53 -15.44
CA THR A 143 -7.10 24.84 -15.94
C THR A 143 -6.47 23.98 -14.86
N GLN A 144 -5.74 22.94 -15.26
CA GLN A 144 -4.88 22.17 -14.37
C GLN A 144 -3.45 22.25 -14.93
N SER A 145 -2.67 23.18 -14.39
CA SER A 145 -1.31 23.49 -14.85
C SER A 145 -0.23 22.90 -13.94
N ALA A 146 -0.62 22.20 -12.86
CA ALA A 146 0.32 21.51 -12.00
C ALA A 146 1.10 20.43 -12.77
N PRO A 147 2.42 20.32 -12.60
CA PRO A 147 3.23 19.39 -13.36
C PRO A 147 2.96 17.94 -12.94
N VAL A 148 3.29 17.00 -13.83
CA VAL A 148 3.46 15.59 -13.44
C VAL A 148 4.77 15.45 -12.68
N LEU A 149 4.69 15.09 -11.40
CA LEU A 149 5.89 14.86 -10.59
C LEU A 149 6.41 13.44 -10.80
N THR A 150 7.73 13.28 -10.95
CA THR A 150 8.44 11.99 -10.96
C THR A 150 9.25 11.80 -9.68
N THR A 151 9.89 10.64 -9.50
CA THR A 151 10.86 10.43 -8.42
C THR A 151 12.02 11.43 -8.47
N ALA A 152 12.41 11.88 -9.68
CA ALA A 152 13.46 12.87 -9.87
C ALA A 152 12.99 14.33 -9.72
N THR A 153 11.70 14.62 -9.93
CA THR A 153 11.17 16.00 -10.02
C THR A 153 10.12 16.33 -8.95
N ASN A 154 10.17 15.67 -7.78
CA ASN A 154 9.17 15.77 -6.70
C ASN A 154 9.23 17.06 -5.85
N ASN A 155 9.56 18.20 -6.45
CA ASN A 155 9.66 19.47 -5.72
C ASN A 155 8.28 20.10 -5.51
N VAL A 156 7.98 20.48 -4.27
CA VAL A 156 6.76 21.20 -3.93
C VAL A 156 6.82 22.61 -4.53
N ARG A 157 5.80 22.98 -5.30
CA ARG A 157 5.66 24.33 -5.84
C ARG A 157 4.61 25.11 -5.05
N THR A 158 4.98 26.31 -4.61
CA THR A 158 4.11 27.20 -3.81
C THR A 158 2.83 27.57 -4.53
N ASP A 159 2.85 27.63 -5.87
CA ASP A 159 1.70 28.02 -6.69
C ASP A 159 0.55 27.00 -6.67
N PHE A 160 0.79 25.77 -6.17
CA PHE A 160 -0.19 24.68 -6.15
C PHE A 160 -0.55 24.21 -4.74
N ILE A 161 -0.30 25.06 -3.74
CA ILE A 161 -0.62 24.81 -2.34
C ILE A 161 -2.13 24.94 -2.10
N VAL A 162 -2.68 24.16 -1.17
CA VAL A 162 -4.07 24.28 -0.70
C VAL A 162 -4.15 24.08 0.80
N ASN A 163 -5.05 24.82 1.46
CA ASN A 163 -5.35 24.66 2.88
C ASN A 163 -6.62 23.84 3.06
N GLN A 164 -6.53 22.63 3.64
CA GLN A 164 -7.65 21.73 3.93
C GLN A 164 -7.91 21.67 5.43
N ARG A 165 -9.15 21.93 5.85
CA ARG A 165 -9.56 21.82 7.25
C ARG A 165 -9.92 20.38 7.59
N ALA A 166 -9.44 19.89 8.73
CA ALA A 166 -9.83 18.62 9.33
C ALA A 166 -10.02 18.81 10.84
N GLY A 167 -11.28 18.79 11.29
CA GLY A 167 -11.63 19.21 12.65
C GLY A 167 -11.28 20.68 12.90
N ASP A 168 -10.58 20.95 13.99
CA ASP A 168 -10.10 22.28 14.35
C ASP A 168 -8.76 22.66 13.69
N LEU A 169 -8.10 21.70 13.03
CA LEU A 169 -6.82 21.91 12.37
C LEU A 169 -6.99 22.29 10.89
N VAL A 170 -5.99 22.98 10.37
CA VAL A 170 -5.86 23.30 8.94
C VAL A 170 -4.53 22.74 8.47
N TYR A 171 -4.56 21.88 7.46
CA TYR A 171 -3.37 21.30 6.84
C TYR A 171 -3.09 21.95 5.49
N GLN A 172 -1.84 22.33 5.27
CA GLN A 172 -1.36 22.86 4.01
C GLN A 172 -0.80 21.72 3.16
N GLY A 173 -1.54 21.31 2.14
CA GLY A 173 -1.14 20.33 1.14
C GLY A 173 -0.77 21.00 -0.18
N PHE A 174 -0.54 20.19 -1.20
CA PHE A 174 -0.29 20.66 -2.57
C PHE A 174 -0.90 19.70 -3.59
N ARG A 175 -1.04 20.11 -4.85
CA ARG A 175 -1.38 19.18 -5.94
C ARG A 175 -0.25 18.98 -6.93
N ASP A 176 -0.22 17.79 -7.52
CA ASP A 176 0.38 17.60 -8.84
C ASP A 176 -0.71 17.55 -9.92
N PHE A 177 -0.36 17.12 -11.13
CA PHE A 177 -1.33 16.98 -12.20
C PHE A 177 -2.52 16.07 -11.84
N PHE A 178 -2.28 15.00 -11.08
CA PHE A 178 -3.23 13.89 -10.89
C PHE A 178 -4.01 13.96 -9.57
N VAL A 179 -3.38 14.38 -8.48
CA VAL A 179 -3.96 14.30 -7.12
C VAL A 179 -3.55 15.49 -6.24
N TRP A 180 -4.36 15.73 -5.21
CA TRP A 180 -3.94 16.47 -4.02
C TRP A 180 -3.15 15.57 -3.08
N LYS A 181 -2.13 16.12 -2.43
CA LYS A 181 -1.20 15.43 -1.53
C LYS A 181 -1.10 16.16 -0.20
N PHE A 182 -1.23 15.39 0.87
CA PHE A 182 -0.93 15.82 2.24
C PHE A 182 0.02 14.80 2.84
N ARG A 183 1.27 15.18 3.01
CA ARG A 183 2.35 14.27 3.42
C ARG A 183 2.84 14.66 4.80
N GLY A 184 3.08 13.66 5.64
CA GLY A 184 3.63 13.86 6.99
C GLY A 184 2.62 14.36 8.03
N ILE A 185 1.33 14.03 7.89
CA ILE A 185 0.35 14.34 8.93
C ILE A 185 0.62 13.42 10.13
N ARG A 186 0.82 14.01 11.32
CA ARG A 186 0.98 13.26 12.57
C ARG A 186 -0.35 12.67 13.02
N PHE A 187 -0.39 11.36 13.22
CA PHE A 187 -1.56 10.66 13.79
C PHE A 187 -1.37 10.31 15.27
N ALA A 188 -0.12 10.19 15.72
CA ALA A 188 0.24 9.89 17.10
C ALA A 188 1.35 10.82 17.61
N ALA A 189 1.38 11.04 18.93
CA ALA A 189 2.55 11.64 19.58
C ALA A 189 3.76 10.70 19.46
N LYS A 190 4.98 11.25 19.46
CA LYS A 190 6.21 10.46 19.56
C LYS A 190 6.12 9.58 20.82
N PRO A 191 6.04 8.25 20.70
CA PRO A 191 6.00 7.40 21.87
C PRO A 191 7.36 7.40 22.57
N GLU A 192 7.38 7.34 23.90
CA GLU A 192 8.58 6.84 24.57
C GLU A 192 8.83 5.39 24.12
N ARG A 193 10.09 4.95 24.14
CA ARG A 193 10.41 3.58 23.73
C ARG A 193 9.66 2.58 24.62
N PHE A 194 9.12 1.56 23.95
CA PHE A 194 8.30 0.51 24.54
C PHE A 194 6.94 0.99 25.07
N GLU A 195 6.49 2.20 24.71
CA GLU A 195 5.11 2.62 24.95
C GLU A 195 4.25 2.42 23.70
N TYR A 196 2.96 2.14 23.91
CA TYR A 196 1.97 2.12 22.83
C TYR A 196 1.68 3.53 22.30
N ALA A 197 1.31 3.63 21.02
CA ALA A 197 0.91 4.90 20.43
C ALA A 197 -0.23 5.56 21.21
N ARG A 198 -0.19 6.90 21.27
CA ARG A 198 -1.27 7.74 21.80
C ARG A 198 -1.66 8.76 20.74
N PRO A 199 -2.94 9.13 20.63
CA PRO A 199 -3.39 10.14 19.69
C PRO A 199 -2.55 11.42 19.77
N TYR A 200 -2.27 12.01 18.62
CA TYR A 200 -1.54 13.27 18.56
C TYR A 200 -2.37 14.41 19.16
N GLU A 201 -1.76 15.20 20.05
CA GLU A 201 -2.36 16.41 20.61
C GLU A 201 -1.69 17.66 20.00
N PRO A 202 -2.38 18.38 19.09
CA PRO A 202 -1.84 19.59 18.48
C PRO A 202 -1.58 20.71 19.48
N THR A 203 -0.48 21.43 19.28
CA THR A 203 -0.10 22.58 20.11
C THR A 203 -1.03 23.78 19.89
N PRO A 204 -1.06 24.78 20.80
CA PRO A 204 -1.82 26.02 20.57
C PRO A 204 -1.44 26.73 19.26
N GLU A 205 -0.16 26.72 18.90
CA GLU A 205 0.34 27.30 17.65
C GLU A 205 -0.24 26.58 16.43
N GLU A 206 -0.23 25.24 16.43
CA GLU A 206 -0.78 24.42 15.34
C GLU A 206 -2.31 24.56 15.19
N ARG A 207 -3.01 24.92 16.26
CA ARG A 207 -4.45 25.26 16.18
C ARG A 207 -4.69 26.67 15.66
N SER A 208 -3.69 27.53 15.72
CA SER A 208 -3.79 28.95 15.33
C SER A 208 -3.35 29.24 13.90
N ALA A 209 -2.63 28.32 13.25
CA ALA A 209 -2.06 28.50 11.91
C ALA A 209 -2.10 27.20 11.08
N PRO A 210 -2.07 27.27 9.73
CA PRO A 210 -1.96 26.08 8.88
C PRO A 210 -0.69 25.26 9.16
N ILE A 211 -0.86 23.94 9.31
CA ILE A 211 0.20 22.96 9.53
C ILE A 211 0.74 22.49 8.17
N PRO A 212 2.03 22.65 7.85
CA PRO A 212 2.60 22.15 6.60
C PRO A 212 2.56 20.63 6.50
N ALA A 213 1.77 20.11 5.56
CA ALA A 213 1.72 18.70 5.16
C ALA A 213 2.31 18.52 3.76
N LEU A 214 3.48 19.12 3.52
CA LEU A 214 4.12 19.22 2.21
C LEU A 214 5.16 18.11 1.97
N PHE A 215 5.70 17.54 3.05
CA PHE A 215 6.75 16.52 3.00
C PHE A 215 6.41 15.39 3.96
N ALA A 216 6.72 14.16 3.57
CA ALA A 216 6.53 13.02 4.47
C ALA A 216 7.42 13.18 5.71
N LEU A 217 6.94 12.69 6.86
CA LEU A 217 7.80 12.55 8.03
C LEU A 217 8.98 11.62 7.73
N PRO A 218 10.07 11.73 8.51
CA PRO A 218 11.14 10.75 8.51
C PRO A 218 10.63 9.31 8.60
N GLU A 219 11.39 8.38 8.04
CA GLU A 219 11.20 6.94 8.31
C GLU A 219 11.40 6.70 9.80
N CYS A 220 10.73 5.69 10.34
CA CYS A 220 11.04 5.25 11.70
C CYS A 220 12.51 4.86 11.80
N LEU A 221 13.11 5.01 12.99
CA LEU A 221 14.51 4.65 13.19
C LEU A 221 14.72 3.16 12.87
N GLN A 222 15.66 2.87 11.97
CA GLN A 222 15.96 1.50 11.49
C GLN A 222 17.48 1.26 11.57
N VAL A 223 17.90 0.04 11.25
CA VAL A 223 19.31 -0.37 11.34
C VAL A 223 20.21 0.52 10.46
N PRO A 224 21.37 0.99 10.95
CA PRO A 224 22.28 1.82 10.18
C PRO A 224 22.76 1.15 8.88
N GLY A 225 22.80 1.91 7.78
CA GLY A 225 23.27 1.42 6.48
C GLY A 225 22.22 0.63 5.67
N GLU A 226 21.06 0.35 6.25
CA GLU A 226 19.93 -0.31 5.58
C GLU A 226 18.93 0.71 5.01
N VAL A 227 19.02 1.97 5.42
CA VAL A 227 18.26 3.11 4.88
C VAL A 227 19.11 4.37 4.76
N PRO A 228 18.74 5.31 3.85
CA PRO A 228 19.42 6.60 3.75
C PRO A 228 19.40 7.36 5.09
N ASP A 229 20.45 8.16 5.33
CA ASP A 229 20.55 9.00 6.52
C ASP A 229 19.27 9.84 6.73
N GLY A 230 18.80 9.92 7.98
CA GLY A 230 17.65 10.74 8.36
C GLY A 230 16.40 10.00 8.85
N SER A 231 16.47 8.70 9.17
CA SER A 231 15.44 8.02 9.97
C SER A 231 15.36 8.57 11.40
N ASN A 232 14.19 8.55 12.04
CA ASN A 232 13.95 9.17 13.35
C ASN A 232 12.95 8.35 14.19
N GLU A 233 13.02 8.42 15.51
CA GLU A 233 11.98 7.85 16.38
C GLU A 233 10.67 8.64 16.35
N ASP A 234 10.75 9.94 16.02
CA ASP A 234 9.60 10.79 15.77
C ASP A 234 9.12 10.64 14.32
N CYS A 235 8.52 9.49 14.02
CA CYS A 235 8.19 9.07 12.66
C CYS A 235 6.71 8.80 12.40
N LEU A 236 5.85 8.82 13.43
CA LEU A 236 4.46 8.39 13.34
C LEU A 236 3.59 9.39 12.58
N GLY A 237 3.57 9.24 11.27
CA GLY A 237 2.77 10.03 10.36
C GLY A 237 2.19 9.23 9.21
N ILE A 238 1.22 9.83 8.56
CA ILE A 238 0.55 9.32 7.36
C ILE A 238 0.75 10.26 6.18
N ASN A 239 0.61 9.71 4.98
CA ASN A 239 0.56 10.46 3.73
C ASN A 239 -0.75 10.14 3.01
N ILE A 240 -1.37 11.16 2.42
CA ILE A 240 -2.68 11.07 1.78
C ILE A 240 -2.56 11.56 0.33
N TRP A 241 -3.07 10.76 -0.60
CA TRP A 241 -3.28 11.14 -2.01
C TRP A 241 -4.77 11.05 -2.31
N THR A 242 -5.36 12.14 -2.82
CA THR A 242 -6.82 12.21 -3.05
C THR A 242 -7.17 12.95 -4.35
N PRO A 243 -8.12 12.43 -5.15
CA PRO A 243 -8.64 13.15 -6.32
C PRO A 243 -9.70 14.20 -5.95
N TYR A 244 -10.23 14.18 -4.72
CA TYR A 244 -11.35 15.00 -4.28
C TYR A 244 -11.09 15.67 -2.92
N LEU A 245 -11.28 16.99 -2.85
CA LEU A 245 -11.33 17.76 -1.61
C LEU A 245 -12.77 18.18 -1.30
N PRO A 246 -13.35 17.71 -0.20
CA PRO A 246 -14.66 18.15 0.27
C PRO A 246 -14.68 19.64 0.64
N PRO A 247 -15.86 20.27 0.69
CA PRO A 247 -15.98 21.64 1.18
C PRO A 247 -15.51 21.76 2.63
N THR A 248 -14.80 22.83 2.92
CA THR A 248 -14.40 23.18 4.29
C THR A 248 -15.61 23.77 5.04
N GLY A 249 -16.22 22.97 5.92
CA GLY A 249 -17.33 23.43 6.76
C GLY A 249 -16.89 24.41 7.86
N PRO A 250 -17.84 25.07 8.55
CA PRO A 250 -17.53 25.86 9.75
C PRO A 250 -16.85 24.99 10.82
N SER A 251 -16.02 25.62 11.65
CA SER A 251 -15.09 25.00 12.64
C SER A 251 -15.71 24.02 13.64
N SER A 252 -17.04 23.91 13.72
CA SER A 252 -17.75 23.08 14.69
C SER A 252 -18.04 21.64 14.23
N CYS A 253 -17.73 21.26 12.99
CA CYS A 253 -18.09 19.96 12.43
C CYS A 253 -16.86 19.12 12.05
N LYS A 254 -16.61 18.01 12.77
CA LYS A 254 -15.57 17.02 12.43
C LYS A 254 -15.88 16.24 11.14
N ARG A 255 -17.14 16.26 10.68
CA ARG A 255 -17.59 15.68 9.41
C ARG A 255 -18.27 16.77 8.57
N PRO A 256 -18.03 16.85 7.25
CA PRO A 256 -18.74 17.80 6.39
C PRO A 256 -20.26 17.62 6.54
N SER A 257 -21.03 18.71 6.70
CA SER A 257 -22.48 18.63 6.94
C SER A 257 -23.19 17.88 5.80
N SER A 258 -23.86 16.80 6.17
CA SER A 258 -24.47 15.78 5.33
C SER A 258 -25.70 16.28 4.56
N ALA A 259 -25.60 16.35 3.23
CA ALA A 259 -26.70 16.18 2.27
C ALA A 259 -26.16 16.00 0.83
N LEU A 260 -25.02 16.64 0.50
CA LEU A 260 -24.37 16.57 -0.82
C LEU A 260 -22.98 15.91 -0.82
N VAL A 261 -22.36 15.73 0.36
CA VAL A 261 -20.99 15.20 0.50
C VAL A 261 -20.89 13.67 0.52
N PRO A 262 -21.83 12.88 1.12
CA PRO A 262 -21.67 11.43 1.23
C PRO A 262 -21.53 10.72 -0.12
N LYS A 263 -22.26 11.17 -1.15
CA LYS A 263 -22.21 10.60 -2.50
C LYS A 263 -20.86 10.82 -3.22
N ARG A 264 -19.99 11.69 -2.71
CA ARG A 264 -18.70 12.04 -3.33
C ARG A 264 -17.48 11.52 -2.56
N LEU A 265 -17.66 11.00 -1.34
CA LEU A 265 -16.55 10.38 -0.62
C LEU A 265 -16.08 9.13 -1.36
N LYS A 266 -14.78 8.90 -1.35
CA LYS A 266 -14.10 7.84 -2.10
C LYS A 266 -13.69 6.72 -1.15
N PRO A 267 -13.69 5.45 -1.59
CA PRO A 267 -13.09 4.36 -0.81
C PRO A 267 -11.65 4.70 -0.41
N VAL A 268 -11.23 4.19 0.75
CA VAL A 268 -9.89 4.43 1.29
C VAL A 268 -9.06 3.16 1.14
N MET A 269 -7.93 3.28 0.43
CA MET A 269 -6.89 2.27 0.31
C MET A 269 -5.77 2.61 1.31
N PHE A 270 -5.70 1.89 2.44
CA PHE A 270 -4.73 2.11 3.50
C PHE A 270 -3.54 1.15 3.38
N TYR A 271 -2.40 1.67 2.94
CA TYR A 271 -1.18 0.94 2.64
C TYR A 271 -0.28 0.75 3.86
N ILE A 272 0.09 -0.50 4.13
CA ILE A 272 1.04 -0.91 5.16
C ILE A 272 2.26 -1.53 4.47
N TYR A 273 3.43 -0.89 4.60
CA TYR A 273 4.65 -1.36 3.93
C TYR A 273 5.25 -2.61 4.58
N GLY A 274 5.97 -3.39 3.76
CA GLY A 274 6.78 -4.53 4.19
C GLY A 274 8.25 -4.19 4.49
N GLY A 275 9.01 -5.20 4.86
CA GLY A 275 10.43 -5.08 5.24
C GLY A 275 10.81 -5.94 6.46
N ALA A 276 10.29 -7.17 6.53
CA ALA A 276 10.52 -8.12 7.62
C ALA A 276 10.25 -7.58 9.04
N LEU A 277 9.33 -6.60 9.19
CA LEU A 277 9.09 -5.84 10.43
C LEU A 277 10.33 -5.11 10.99
N ARG A 278 11.42 -5.04 10.22
CA ARG A 278 12.74 -4.52 10.60
C ARG A 278 13.07 -3.21 9.90
N ILE A 279 12.63 -3.07 8.66
CA ILE A 279 12.88 -1.91 7.80
C ILE A 279 11.61 -1.56 7.02
N GLY A 280 11.68 -0.47 6.24
CA GLY A 280 10.64 -0.03 5.32
C GLY A 280 10.25 1.43 5.54
N SER A 281 9.31 1.93 4.74
CA SER A 281 8.79 3.29 4.93
C SER A 281 7.50 3.54 4.18
N GLY A 282 6.58 4.27 4.82
CA GLY A 282 5.38 4.81 4.18
C GLY A 282 5.69 5.97 3.23
N ARG A 283 6.93 6.49 3.22
CA ARG A 283 7.39 7.55 2.30
C ARG A 283 8.04 7.03 1.02
N ASN A 284 8.13 5.70 0.83
CA ASN A 284 8.78 5.09 -0.33
C ASN A 284 8.18 5.62 -1.64
N VAL A 285 9.03 6.18 -2.49
CA VAL A 285 8.62 6.83 -3.74
C VAL A 285 8.10 5.85 -4.79
N TYR A 286 8.49 4.58 -4.71
CA TYR A 286 7.99 3.54 -5.61
C TYR A 286 6.61 3.01 -5.24
N THR A 287 6.11 3.34 -4.05
CA THR A 287 4.74 3.06 -3.60
C THR A 287 3.96 4.36 -3.40
N ASP A 288 4.26 5.38 -4.20
CA ASP A 288 3.54 6.66 -4.23
C ASP A 288 2.10 6.45 -4.71
N GLY A 289 1.12 6.88 -3.90
CA GLY A 289 -0.30 6.60 -4.13
C GLY A 289 -0.95 7.38 -5.28
N THR A 290 -0.22 8.23 -6.00
CA THR A 290 -0.78 9.17 -6.99
C THR A 290 -1.58 8.48 -8.09
N MET A 291 -1.02 7.43 -8.68
CA MET A 291 -1.65 6.75 -9.83
C MET A 291 -2.84 5.92 -9.39
N LEU A 292 -2.70 5.17 -8.31
CA LEU A 292 -3.79 4.39 -7.73
C LEU A 292 -4.96 5.29 -7.31
N ALA A 293 -4.70 6.43 -6.66
CA ALA A 293 -5.74 7.38 -6.25
C ALA A 293 -6.47 8.01 -7.46
N SER A 294 -5.73 8.50 -8.46
CA SER A 294 -6.32 9.14 -9.65
C SER A 294 -7.04 8.15 -10.55
N ARG A 295 -6.42 7.02 -10.90
CA ARG A 295 -7.02 6.01 -11.79
C ARG A 295 -8.17 5.27 -11.10
N GLY A 296 -7.95 4.83 -9.87
CA GLY A 296 -8.95 4.10 -9.08
C GLY A 296 -10.11 4.95 -8.56
N ASP A 297 -9.99 6.29 -8.57
CA ASP A 297 -10.90 7.20 -7.86
C ASP A 297 -11.10 6.81 -6.39
N VAL A 298 -9.97 6.61 -5.71
CA VAL A 298 -9.86 6.24 -4.30
C VAL A 298 -8.98 7.25 -3.55
N VAL A 299 -9.11 7.31 -2.22
CA VAL A 299 -8.11 7.96 -1.38
C VAL A 299 -7.07 6.92 -0.99
N VAL A 300 -5.80 7.18 -1.29
CA VAL A 300 -4.69 6.33 -0.81
C VAL A 300 -4.10 6.96 0.43
N VAL A 301 -3.90 6.14 1.47
CA VAL A 301 -3.21 6.53 2.71
C VAL A 301 -2.03 5.59 2.89
N SER A 302 -0.83 6.11 3.13
CA SER A 302 0.30 5.29 3.61
C SER A 302 0.64 5.66 5.05
N VAL A 303 1.06 4.68 5.85
CA VAL A 303 1.38 4.87 7.28
C VAL A 303 2.83 4.54 7.59
N ASN A 304 3.43 5.28 8.51
CA ASN A 304 4.66 4.90 9.20
C ASN A 304 4.34 4.19 10.53
N TYR A 305 5.04 3.09 10.80
CA TYR A 305 4.97 2.35 12.06
C TYR A 305 6.37 1.97 12.54
N ARG A 306 6.57 1.87 13.86
CA ARG A 306 7.87 1.48 14.42
C ARG A 306 8.25 0.06 13.99
N VAL A 307 9.51 -0.11 13.61
CA VAL A 307 10.10 -1.37 13.15
C VAL A 307 11.23 -1.82 14.09
N GLY A 308 11.76 -3.01 13.86
CA GLY A 308 12.88 -3.59 14.62
C GLY A 308 12.55 -3.74 16.10
N SER A 309 13.58 -3.78 16.93
CA SER A 309 13.41 -3.91 18.38
C SER A 309 12.60 -2.75 19.01
N LEU A 310 12.51 -1.59 18.36
CA LEU A 310 11.66 -0.47 18.83
C LEU A 310 10.16 -0.73 18.63
N GLY A 311 9.80 -1.54 17.62
CA GLY A 311 8.41 -1.86 17.30
C GLY A 311 7.89 -3.13 17.99
N TRP A 312 8.77 -4.07 18.35
CA TRP A 312 8.34 -5.45 18.61
C TRP A 312 8.92 -6.09 19.87
N MET A 313 9.92 -5.48 20.52
CA MET A 313 10.65 -6.13 21.62
C MET A 313 9.82 -6.28 22.91
N VAL A 314 9.94 -7.44 23.54
CA VAL A 314 9.41 -7.75 24.87
C VAL A 314 10.50 -7.57 25.94
N LEU A 315 10.17 -7.05 27.13
CA LEU A 315 11.13 -6.85 28.24
C LEU A 315 11.01 -7.88 29.39
N GLY A 316 10.00 -8.75 29.37
CA GLY A 316 9.85 -9.80 30.39
C GLY A 316 9.44 -9.31 31.78
N ASP A 317 9.02 -8.05 31.91
CA ASP A 317 8.57 -7.42 33.16
C ASP A 317 7.04 -7.52 33.39
N GLY A 318 6.33 -8.19 32.48
CA GLY A 318 4.88 -8.37 32.51
C GLY A 318 4.07 -7.15 32.03
N VAL A 319 4.71 -6.03 31.67
CA VAL A 319 4.06 -4.78 31.24
C VAL A 319 4.39 -4.46 29.79
N HIS A 320 5.66 -4.57 29.41
CA HIS A 320 6.19 -4.20 28.10
C HIS A 320 6.28 -5.43 27.18
N ASN A 321 5.12 -5.80 26.62
CA ASN A 321 4.88 -7.09 25.95
C ASN A 321 4.98 -7.04 24.41
N GLY A 322 5.59 -6.02 23.82
CA GLY A 322 5.76 -5.90 22.37
C GLY A 322 4.56 -5.26 21.67
N ASN A 323 4.35 -5.59 20.38
CA ASN A 323 3.25 -5.07 19.55
C ASN A 323 3.13 -3.54 19.45
N TYR A 324 4.21 -2.79 19.68
CA TYR A 324 4.20 -1.33 19.57
C TYR A 324 3.97 -0.88 18.12
N GLY A 325 4.62 -1.53 17.15
CA GLY A 325 4.39 -1.28 15.72
C GLY A 325 2.95 -1.59 15.28
N LEU A 326 2.35 -2.65 15.82
CA LEU A 326 0.93 -2.96 15.59
C LEU A 326 0.02 -1.86 16.18
N SER A 327 0.33 -1.38 17.39
CA SER A 327 -0.41 -0.26 18.00
C SER A 327 -0.30 1.04 17.20
N ASP A 328 0.85 1.29 16.54
CA ASP A 328 1.03 2.45 15.68
C ASP A 328 0.10 2.38 14.45
N VAL A 329 0.01 1.22 13.80
CA VAL A 329 -0.88 1.04 12.65
C VAL A 329 -2.36 1.19 13.06
N ILE A 330 -2.75 0.66 14.22
CA ILE A 330 -4.11 0.81 14.75
C ILE A 330 -4.41 2.29 15.03
N ALA A 331 -3.49 3.04 15.65
CA ALA A 331 -3.67 4.47 15.87
C ALA A 331 -3.79 5.25 14.55
N GLY A 332 -3.07 4.84 13.50
CA GLY A 332 -3.22 5.39 12.15
C GLY A 332 -4.62 5.13 11.56
N LEU A 333 -5.16 3.93 11.74
CA LEU A 333 -6.52 3.58 11.31
C LEU A 333 -7.61 4.31 12.12
N GLU A 334 -7.42 4.48 13.43
CA GLU A 334 -8.29 5.30 14.28
C GLU A 334 -8.31 6.75 13.79
N TRP A 335 -7.14 7.32 13.45
CA TRP A 335 -7.06 8.65 12.85
C TRP A 335 -7.82 8.72 11.53
N VAL A 336 -7.69 7.70 10.66
CA VAL A 336 -8.40 7.63 9.37
C VAL A 336 -9.91 7.63 9.61
N LYS A 337 -10.41 6.80 10.52
CA LYS A 337 -11.84 6.73 10.88
C LYS A 337 -12.39 8.07 11.35
N GLU A 338 -11.59 8.86 12.06
CA GLU A 338 -11.99 10.17 12.57
C GLU A 338 -11.88 11.30 11.55
N ASN A 339 -10.87 11.27 10.66
CA ASN A 339 -10.44 12.47 9.92
C ASN A 339 -10.50 12.33 8.39
N ILE A 340 -10.48 11.13 7.82
CA ILE A 340 -10.27 10.93 6.37
C ILE A 340 -11.39 11.53 5.51
N ALA A 341 -12.60 11.67 6.08
CA ALA A 341 -13.72 12.37 5.46
C ALA A 341 -13.41 13.83 5.10
N SER A 342 -12.46 14.46 5.78
CA SER A 342 -12.00 15.82 5.45
C SER A 342 -11.09 15.85 4.22
N PHE A 343 -10.52 14.71 3.83
CA PHE A 343 -9.63 14.55 2.68
C PHE A 343 -10.31 13.81 1.51
N GLY A 344 -11.64 13.68 1.57
CA GLY A 344 -12.44 13.05 0.52
C GLY A 344 -12.59 11.54 0.63
N GLY A 345 -12.04 10.92 1.68
CA GLY A 345 -12.18 9.48 1.91
C GLY A 345 -13.43 9.12 2.70
N ASP A 346 -13.92 7.90 2.50
CA ASP A 346 -15.06 7.35 3.21
C ASP A 346 -14.58 6.45 4.36
N PRO A 347 -14.74 6.86 5.64
CA PRO A 347 -14.28 6.07 6.78
C PRO A 347 -15.04 4.74 6.93
N ASP A 348 -16.19 4.58 6.27
CA ASP A 348 -17.00 3.36 6.29
C ASP A 348 -16.65 2.43 5.09
N ARG A 349 -15.68 2.81 4.26
CA ARG A 349 -15.15 2.00 3.14
C ARG A 349 -13.62 2.01 3.12
N VAL A 350 -13.02 1.56 4.23
CA VAL A 350 -11.58 1.38 4.39
C VAL A 350 -11.15 -0.04 4.03
N THR A 351 -10.18 -0.14 3.12
CA THR A 351 -9.49 -1.38 2.74
C THR A 351 -8.03 -1.27 3.16
N ILE A 352 -7.56 -2.18 4.01
CA ILE A 352 -6.14 -2.29 4.33
C ILE A 352 -5.45 -3.15 3.27
N PHE A 353 -4.27 -2.72 2.79
CA PHE A 353 -3.48 -3.50 1.85
C PHE A 353 -1.99 -3.32 2.12
N GLY A 354 -1.22 -4.35 1.81
CA GLY A 354 0.17 -4.39 2.22
C GLY A 354 0.83 -5.67 1.78
N TYR A 355 2.15 -5.64 1.80
CA TYR A 355 2.96 -6.69 1.21
C TYR A 355 4.01 -7.20 2.19
N SER A 356 4.36 -8.49 2.09
CA SER A 356 5.38 -9.12 2.94
C SER A 356 5.05 -8.91 4.42
N ALA A 357 5.93 -8.26 5.18
CA ALA A 357 5.65 -7.91 6.56
C ALA A 357 4.42 -7.02 6.76
N GLY A 358 4.05 -6.19 5.78
CA GLY A 358 2.79 -5.45 5.80
C GLY A 358 1.58 -6.37 5.69
N ALA A 359 1.68 -7.45 4.90
CA ALA A 359 0.65 -8.49 4.83
C ALA A 359 0.57 -9.30 6.14
N TRP A 360 1.69 -9.56 6.82
CA TRP A 360 1.67 -10.14 8.17
C TRP A 360 0.92 -9.25 9.18
N LEU A 361 1.12 -7.93 9.11
CA LEU A 361 0.36 -6.98 9.92
C LEU A 361 -1.12 -6.97 9.57
N ILE A 362 -1.49 -7.09 8.30
CA ILE A 362 -2.90 -7.22 7.88
C ILE A 362 -3.55 -8.45 8.52
N ARG A 363 -2.86 -9.60 8.52
CA ARG A 363 -3.34 -10.80 9.20
C ARG A 363 -3.49 -10.59 10.71
N ALA A 364 -2.54 -9.91 11.34
CA ALA A 364 -2.61 -9.58 12.76
C ALA A 364 -3.73 -8.58 13.09
N LEU A 365 -3.97 -7.59 12.23
CA LEU A 365 -5.09 -6.66 12.35
C LEU A 365 -6.44 -7.40 12.24
N MET A 366 -6.56 -8.34 11.30
CA MET A 366 -7.75 -9.21 11.20
C MET A 366 -7.94 -10.12 12.42
N ALA A 367 -6.85 -10.49 13.10
CA ALA A 367 -6.89 -11.25 14.35
C ALA A 367 -6.99 -10.37 15.62
N SER A 368 -6.99 -9.04 15.48
CA SER A 368 -6.92 -8.11 16.62
C SER A 368 -8.30 -7.60 17.04
N PRO A 369 -8.73 -7.79 18.30
CA PRO A 369 -9.97 -7.18 18.78
C PRO A 369 -9.93 -5.65 18.76
N LYS A 370 -8.74 -5.04 18.84
CA LYS A 370 -8.56 -3.57 18.82
C LYS A 370 -8.73 -2.97 17.43
N ALA A 371 -8.51 -3.76 16.38
CA ALA A 371 -8.66 -3.29 15.01
C ALA A 371 -10.07 -3.54 14.42
N LYS A 372 -10.92 -4.28 15.14
CA LYS A 372 -12.28 -4.62 14.69
C LYS A 372 -13.10 -3.36 14.40
N GLY A 373 -13.69 -3.31 13.21
CA GLY A 373 -14.51 -2.17 12.74
C GLY A 373 -13.71 -0.92 12.38
N LEU A 374 -12.39 -1.03 12.16
CA LEU A 374 -11.57 0.04 11.57
C LEU A 374 -11.37 -0.12 10.05
N PHE A 375 -11.66 -1.30 9.51
CA PHE A 375 -11.59 -1.61 8.09
C PHE A 375 -12.65 -2.66 7.72
N HIS A 376 -12.89 -2.83 6.42
CA HIS A 376 -13.96 -3.68 5.88
C HIS A 376 -13.49 -4.63 4.79
N ALA A 377 -12.29 -4.40 4.25
CA ALA A 377 -11.64 -5.31 3.33
C ALA A 377 -10.13 -5.32 3.58
N ALA A 378 -9.48 -6.41 3.19
CA ALA A 378 -8.06 -6.64 3.40
C ALA A 378 -7.43 -7.26 2.14
N ILE A 379 -6.24 -6.77 1.76
CA ILE A 379 -5.43 -7.35 0.69
C ILE A 379 -4.05 -7.72 1.27
N ALA A 380 -3.76 -9.01 1.40
CA ALA A 380 -2.47 -9.51 1.87
C ALA A 380 -1.61 -10.02 0.71
N GLN A 381 -0.55 -9.28 0.37
CA GLN A 381 0.32 -9.60 -0.75
C GLN A 381 1.60 -10.28 -0.25
N SER A 382 1.92 -11.46 -0.75
CA SER A 382 3.17 -12.17 -0.45
C SER A 382 3.43 -12.35 1.05
N GLY A 383 2.41 -12.69 1.82
CA GLY A 383 2.50 -12.82 3.27
C GLY A 383 1.50 -13.82 3.85
N PRO A 384 1.63 -15.12 3.54
CA PRO A 384 0.66 -16.15 3.93
C PRO A 384 0.59 -16.46 5.44
N ALA A 385 1.45 -15.88 6.27
CA ALA A 385 1.70 -16.33 7.64
C ALA A 385 1.66 -15.22 8.70
N GLY A 386 1.38 -15.58 9.96
CA GLY A 386 1.32 -14.68 11.12
C GLY A 386 2.65 -14.46 11.87
N ILE A 387 3.73 -15.15 11.51
CA ILE A 387 5.06 -15.15 12.16
C ILE A 387 5.09 -15.87 13.51
N TYR A 388 5.65 -17.09 13.51
CA TYR A 388 6.42 -17.73 14.58
C TYR A 388 7.85 -17.90 14.10
N MET A 389 8.81 -18.00 15.00
CA MET A 389 10.23 -18.16 14.68
C MET A 389 10.78 -19.48 15.28
N ALA A 390 10.74 -20.58 14.50
CA ALA A 390 11.20 -21.96 14.80
C ALA A 390 10.66 -22.70 16.06
N GLU A 391 10.16 -23.94 15.87
CA GLU A 391 9.61 -24.82 16.92
C GLU A 391 10.65 -25.58 17.76
N GLU A 392 11.93 -25.57 17.38
CA GLU A 392 13.02 -26.18 18.13
C GLU A 392 13.92 -25.09 18.73
N PRO A 393 14.40 -25.23 19.99
CA PRO A 393 15.52 -24.43 20.47
C PRO A 393 16.73 -24.81 19.61
N VAL A 394 16.96 -24.06 18.52
CA VAL A 394 18.18 -24.22 17.75
C VAL A 394 19.32 -23.91 18.71
N GLN A 395 20.09 -24.92 19.10
CA GLN A 395 21.23 -24.80 20.04
C GLN A 395 22.33 -23.85 19.51
N GLN A 396 22.16 -23.35 18.29
CA GLN A 396 22.93 -22.32 17.63
C GLN A 396 21.92 -21.48 16.82
N PRO A 397 21.89 -20.14 16.90
CA PRO A 397 21.13 -19.36 15.92
C PRO A 397 21.59 -19.79 14.51
N PRO A 398 20.67 -19.97 13.53
CA PRO A 398 21.10 -20.20 12.15
C PRO A 398 22.11 -19.11 11.76
N LEU A 399 23.05 -19.45 10.89
CA LEU A 399 24.12 -18.56 10.41
C LEU A 399 23.60 -17.34 9.61
N THR A 400 22.31 -17.07 9.70
CA THR A 400 21.60 -15.89 9.24
C THR A 400 21.05 -15.19 10.49
N ASN A 401 21.30 -13.88 10.65
CA ASN A 401 20.76 -13.06 11.75
C ASN A 401 19.23 -12.85 11.65
N GLU A 402 18.54 -13.80 11.04
CA GLU A 402 17.12 -13.84 10.68
C GLU A 402 16.59 -15.17 11.20
N ALA A 403 15.59 -15.11 12.07
CA ALA A 403 14.92 -16.33 12.51
C ALA A 403 13.97 -16.85 11.40
N GLY A 404 13.61 -18.13 11.46
CA GLY A 404 12.87 -18.80 10.38
C GLY A 404 11.36 -18.52 10.39
N PHE A 405 10.76 -18.26 9.22
CA PHE A 405 9.30 -18.18 9.01
C PHE A 405 8.50 -19.38 9.53
N ALA A 406 7.66 -19.19 10.53
CA ALA A 406 6.60 -20.11 10.94
C ALA A 406 5.26 -19.36 11.17
N TYR A 407 4.16 -20.07 11.44
CA TYR A 407 2.78 -19.57 11.24
C TYR A 407 2.07 -18.99 12.47
N LYS A 408 2.72 -18.94 13.64
CA LYS A 408 2.11 -18.58 14.94
C LYS A 408 2.72 -17.35 15.59
N TYR A 409 1.95 -16.35 15.98
CA TYR A 409 2.42 -15.27 16.85
C TYR A 409 3.17 -15.80 18.09
N ASP A 410 4.23 -15.09 18.48
CA ASP A 410 5.13 -15.50 19.56
C ASP A 410 4.44 -15.39 20.92
N SER A 411 4.73 -16.31 21.84
CA SER A 411 4.38 -16.07 23.25
C SER A 411 5.32 -15.02 23.84
N ILE A 412 4.83 -14.22 24.80
CA ILE A 412 5.65 -13.24 25.56
C ILE A 412 6.92 -13.91 26.11
N GLY A 413 6.77 -15.09 26.71
CA GLY A 413 7.89 -15.84 27.30
C GLY A 413 8.93 -16.24 26.25
N TRP A 414 8.50 -16.78 25.11
CA TRP A 414 9.41 -17.15 24.03
C TRP A 414 10.16 -15.92 23.47
N ALA A 415 9.44 -14.84 23.18
CA ALA A 415 10.02 -13.61 22.63
C ALA A 415 11.04 -12.99 23.58
N TRP A 416 10.77 -13.01 24.88
CA TRP A 416 11.71 -12.55 25.90
C TRP A 416 12.97 -13.42 25.98
N GLU A 417 12.81 -14.74 26.16
CA GLU A 417 13.92 -15.66 26.37
C GLU A 417 14.84 -15.75 25.14
N ASN A 418 14.27 -15.74 23.93
CA ASN A 418 15.02 -15.99 22.70
C ASN A 418 15.53 -14.72 22.02
N LEU A 419 14.88 -13.58 22.23
CA LEU A 419 15.19 -12.32 21.55
C LEU A 419 15.51 -11.21 22.55
N GLY A 420 14.54 -10.79 23.36
CA GLY A 420 14.64 -9.60 24.23
C GLY A 420 15.83 -9.66 25.19
N LYS A 421 16.04 -10.78 25.89
CA LYS A 421 17.19 -10.97 26.81
C LYS A 421 18.54 -10.80 26.13
N LYS A 422 18.68 -11.30 24.89
CA LYS A 422 19.93 -11.24 24.14
C LYS A 422 20.22 -9.80 23.70
N VAL A 423 19.21 -9.09 23.21
CA VAL A 423 19.33 -7.66 22.89
C VAL A 423 19.73 -6.86 24.14
N VAL A 424 19.05 -7.07 25.28
CA VAL A 424 19.36 -6.42 26.57
C VAL A 424 20.81 -6.69 27.01
N SER A 425 21.29 -7.92 26.86
CA SER A 425 22.67 -8.27 27.17
C SER A 425 23.67 -7.60 26.24
N GLU A 426 23.40 -7.58 24.93
CA GLU A 426 24.32 -7.04 23.94
C GLU A 426 24.50 -5.53 24.09
N VAL A 427 23.44 -4.80 24.42
CA VAL A 427 23.49 -3.34 24.65
C VAL A 427 23.96 -2.97 26.07
N GLY A 428 24.31 -3.95 26.90
CA GLY A 428 24.87 -3.73 28.24
C GLY A 428 23.85 -3.34 29.31
N CYS A 429 22.57 -3.63 29.10
CA CYS A 429 21.48 -3.28 30.03
C CYS A 429 21.06 -4.43 30.98
N ALA A 430 21.75 -5.58 30.96
CA ALA A 430 21.38 -6.75 31.75
C ALA A 430 21.52 -6.59 33.28
N THR A 431 22.17 -5.52 33.76
CA THR A 431 22.34 -5.26 35.21
C THR A 431 21.20 -4.47 35.83
N ASP A 432 20.29 -3.92 35.02
CA ASP A 432 19.07 -3.23 35.46
C ASP A 432 17.94 -4.27 35.59
N GLU A 433 17.25 -4.29 36.73
CA GLU A 433 16.20 -5.27 37.09
C GLU A 433 15.11 -5.38 36.01
N THR A 434 14.79 -4.27 35.32
CA THR A 434 13.80 -4.24 34.24
C THR A 434 14.41 -3.93 32.87
N ALA A 435 15.69 -3.55 32.82
CA ALA A 435 16.39 -2.98 31.65
C ALA A 435 15.75 -1.72 31.03
N LEU A 436 14.52 -1.33 31.36
CA LEU A 436 13.75 -0.28 30.69
C LEU A 436 14.44 1.09 30.77
N GLY A 437 14.89 1.48 31.96
CA GLY A 437 15.56 2.77 32.18
C GLY A 437 16.85 2.86 31.39
N CYS A 438 17.67 1.80 31.45
CA CYS A 438 18.88 1.68 30.64
C CYS A 438 18.58 1.76 29.13
N LEU A 439 17.64 0.95 28.62
CA LEU A 439 17.29 0.89 27.20
C LEU A 439 16.74 2.22 26.65
N ARG A 440 16.01 3.00 27.47
CA ARG A 440 15.55 4.34 27.10
C ARG A 440 16.69 5.35 27.01
N ALA A 441 17.78 5.14 27.75
CA ALA A 441 18.95 6.01 27.74
C ALA A 441 19.97 5.70 26.63
N VAL A 442 19.97 4.48 26.06
CA VAL A 442 20.86 4.11 24.95
C VAL A 442 20.53 4.93 23.70
N ASP A 443 21.52 5.35 22.92
CA ASP A 443 21.26 5.97 21.62
C ASP A 443 20.49 5.02 20.70
N GLY A 444 19.47 5.49 19.98
CA GLY A 444 18.58 4.62 19.22
C GLY A 444 19.29 3.90 18.06
N THR A 445 20.27 4.58 17.46
CA THR A 445 21.07 4.04 16.35
C THR A 445 21.98 2.93 16.86
N ALA A 446 22.61 3.14 18.03
CA ALA A 446 23.40 2.13 18.70
C ALA A 446 22.53 0.94 19.16
N PHE A 447 21.33 1.21 19.68
CA PHE A 447 20.37 0.19 20.13
C PHE A 447 19.91 -0.73 18.99
N LEU A 448 19.71 -0.20 17.79
CA LEU A 448 19.30 -1.01 16.63
C LEU A 448 20.46 -1.69 15.90
N ASN A 449 21.71 -1.35 16.25
CA ASN A 449 22.91 -1.95 15.66
C ASN A 449 23.38 -3.18 16.44
N THR A 450 22.44 -4.06 16.80
CA THR A 450 22.69 -5.33 17.49
C THR A 450 22.81 -6.49 16.50
N SER A 451 23.45 -7.57 16.94
CA SER A 451 23.63 -8.82 16.19
C SER A 451 22.31 -9.58 16.00
N LEU A 452 21.33 -9.32 16.86
CA LEU A 452 19.99 -9.90 16.84
C LEU A 452 18.91 -8.81 16.87
N TYR A 453 17.81 -9.04 16.15
CA TYR A 453 16.64 -8.16 16.15
C TYR A 453 15.48 -8.83 16.87
N ALA A 454 14.91 -8.15 17.87
CA ALA A 454 13.68 -8.60 18.51
C ALA A 454 12.48 -8.16 17.66
N ILE A 455 12.18 -8.96 16.63
CA ILE A 455 11.07 -8.77 15.69
C ILE A 455 10.09 -9.93 15.84
N GLY A 456 8.79 -9.65 15.88
CA GLY A 456 7.77 -10.67 16.09
C GLY A 456 6.47 -10.06 16.64
N ILE A 457 5.34 -10.60 16.21
CA ILE A 457 4.03 -10.25 16.75
C ILE A 457 3.78 -11.17 17.92
N THR A 458 3.39 -10.62 19.06
CA THR A 458 3.26 -11.37 20.31
C THR A 458 1.81 -11.58 20.70
N VAL A 459 1.48 -12.75 21.23
CA VAL A 459 0.19 -13.01 21.91
C VAL A 459 0.25 -12.34 23.28
N ASP A 460 -0.19 -11.08 23.33
CA ASP A 460 -0.07 -10.21 24.50
C ASP A 460 -1.36 -10.11 25.33
N GLY A 461 -2.48 -10.64 24.84
CA GLY A 461 -3.79 -10.54 25.47
C GLY A 461 -4.39 -9.13 25.48
N LYS A 462 -3.79 -8.19 24.74
CA LYS A 462 -4.20 -6.78 24.66
C LYS A 462 -4.54 -6.38 23.22
N TYR A 463 -3.64 -6.67 22.29
CA TYR A 463 -3.80 -6.45 20.87
C TYR A 463 -4.00 -7.76 20.10
N ILE A 464 -3.42 -8.86 20.57
CA ILE A 464 -3.50 -10.18 19.94
C ILE A 464 -3.83 -11.23 21.01
N ASP A 465 -4.93 -11.94 20.80
CA ASP A 465 -5.46 -12.94 21.74
C ASP A 465 -5.32 -14.39 21.26
N SER A 466 -5.12 -14.58 19.95
CA SER A 466 -4.89 -15.89 19.32
C SER A 466 -3.44 -16.02 18.89
N ASP A 467 -2.97 -17.25 18.65
CA ASP A 467 -1.64 -17.49 18.10
C ASP A 467 -1.56 -17.30 16.58
N ARG A 468 -2.66 -17.01 15.88
CA ARG A 468 -2.69 -16.76 14.43
C ARG A 468 -4.02 -16.15 14.00
N LEU A 469 -4.08 -15.70 12.75
CA LEU A 469 -5.35 -15.49 12.06
C LEU A 469 -6.08 -16.83 11.92
N THR A 470 -7.29 -16.92 12.48
CA THR A 470 -8.13 -18.12 12.35
C THR A 470 -8.67 -18.20 10.93
N VAL A 471 -8.38 -19.30 10.23
CA VAL A 471 -8.80 -19.51 8.83
C VAL A 471 -9.71 -20.72 8.64
N ASN A 472 -9.91 -21.51 9.68
CA ASN A 472 -10.70 -22.75 9.66
C ASN A 472 -12.03 -22.64 10.43
N SER A 473 -12.57 -21.43 10.54
CA SER A 473 -13.83 -21.15 11.24
C SER A 473 -14.46 -19.87 10.73
N SER A 474 -15.79 -19.86 10.56
CA SER A 474 -16.56 -18.65 10.32
C SER A 474 -16.78 -17.81 11.58
N ASP A 475 -16.60 -18.39 12.78
CA ASP A 475 -16.64 -17.67 14.05
C ASP A 475 -15.26 -17.10 14.36
N ASN A 476 -14.94 -15.98 13.72
CA ASN A 476 -13.67 -15.26 13.89
C ASN A 476 -13.87 -13.74 13.79
N LEU A 477 -12.85 -12.98 14.21
CA LEU A 477 -12.90 -11.51 14.28
C LEU A 477 -12.97 -10.80 12.92
N ALA A 478 -12.64 -11.48 11.83
CA ALA A 478 -12.59 -10.97 10.46
C ALA A 478 -13.68 -11.58 9.55
N SER A 479 -14.70 -12.21 10.13
CA SER A 479 -15.82 -12.81 9.38
C SER A 479 -16.63 -11.82 8.55
N ASP A 480 -16.59 -10.53 8.91
CA ASP A 480 -17.20 -9.40 8.20
C ASP A 480 -16.23 -8.64 7.27
N VAL A 481 -15.04 -9.20 7.03
CA VAL A 481 -14.00 -8.60 6.18
C VAL A 481 -13.95 -9.36 4.85
N ALA A 482 -13.98 -8.65 3.73
CA ALA A 482 -13.64 -9.23 2.43
C ALA A 482 -12.12 -9.36 2.29
N PHE A 483 -11.63 -10.53 1.85
CA PHE A 483 -10.20 -10.82 1.83
C PHE A 483 -9.70 -11.19 0.43
N MET A 484 -8.66 -10.49 -0.02
CA MET A 484 -7.90 -10.83 -1.22
C MET A 484 -6.46 -11.15 -0.83
N THR A 485 -5.90 -12.23 -1.35
CA THR A 485 -4.56 -12.70 -0.93
C THR A 485 -3.84 -13.41 -2.06
N GLY A 486 -2.52 -13.37 -2.08
CA GLY A 486 -1.75 -14.03 -3.13
C GLY A 486 -0.26 -13.79 -3.02
N ILE A 487 0.49 -14.40 -3.93
CA ILE A 487 1.96 -14.42 -3.94
C ILE A 487 2.51 -14.13 -5.34
N ASP A 488 3.79 -13.74 -5.42
CA ASP A 488 4.57 -13.85 -6.64
C ASP A 488 4.97 -15.31 -6.88
N ARG A 489 5.22 -15.72 -8.13
CA ARG A 489 5.51 -17.14 -8.42
C ARG A 489 6.85 -17.64 -7.87
N ASP A 490 7.87 -16.79 -7.76
CA ASP A 490 9.24 -17.17 -7.36
C ASP A 490 9.74 -16.33 -6.17
N GLU A 491 8.90 -16.16 -5.14
CA GLU A 491 9.12 -15.30 -3.97
C GLU A 491 10.55 -15.35 -3.42
N ALA A 492 11.08 -16.54 -3.15
CA ALA A 492 12.39 -16.68 -2.52
C ALA A 492 13.57 -16.23 -3.39
N GLY A 493 13.34 -15.92 -4.67
CA GLY A 493 14.37 -15.52 -5.62
C GLY A 493 15.14 -14.27 -5.20
N ASN A 494 14.54 -13.33 -4.47
CA ASN A 494 15.24 -12.14 -3.97
C ASN A 494 16.16 -12.43 -2.76
N ASN A 495 15.95 -13.54 -2.06
CA ASN A 495 16.70 -13.91 -0.85
C ASN A 495 17.95 -14.76 -1.15
N LEU A 496 18.00 -15.38 -2.33
CA LEU A 496 19.06 -16.33 -2.71
C LEU A 496 19.87 -15.81 -3.90
N VAL A 497 21.20 -15.87 -3.79
CA VAL A 497 22.14 -15.43 -4.84
C VAL A 497 22.99 -16.58 -5.36
N SER A 498 23.29 -17.55 -4.49
CA SER A 498 24.04 -18.75 -4.84
C SER A 498 23.72 -19.88 -3.88
N VAL A 499 23.91 -21.11 -4.35
CA VAL A 499 23.83 -22.33 -3.54
C VAL A 499 25.17 -23.06 -3.70
N PRO A 500 25.88 -23.37 -2.61
CA PRO A 500 27.13 -24.10 -2.71
C PRO A 500 26.86 -25.55 -3.12
N VAL A 501 27.48 -25.97 -4.23
CA VAL A 501 27.53 -27.37 -4.66
C VAL A 501 28.94 -27.87 -4.38
N ILE A 502 29.08 -28.78 -3.41
CA ILE A 502 30.37 -29.28 -2.94
C ILE A 502 30.55 -30.73 -3.44
N PRO A 503 31.63 -31.05 -4.18
CA PRO A 503 31.86 -32.39 -4.69
C PRO A 503 31.81 -33.45 -3.59
N GLY A 504 30.97 -34.47 -3.77
CA GLY A 504 30.79 -35.58 -2.82
C GLY A 504 29.90 -35.28 -1.60
N VAL A 505 29.36 -34.06 -1.47
CA VAL A 505 28.39 -33.72 -0.41
C VAL A 505 27.00 -33.60 -1.03
N PRO A 506 26.02 -34.42 -0.60
CA PRO A 506 24.64 -34.31 -1.07
C PRO A 506 24.03 -32.95 -0.77
N LEU A 507 23.36 -32.36 -1.77
CA LEU A 507 22.67 -31.07 -1.59
C LEU A 507 21.62 -31.13 -0.46
N ALA A 508 21.04 -32.30 -0.21
CA ALA A 508 20.07 -32.52 0.87
C ALA A 508 20.65 -32.35 2.29
N ASP A 509 21.98 -32.39 2.43
CA ASP A 509 22.67 -32.15 3.71
C ASP A 509 23.03 -30.66 3.89
N ILE A 510 22.97 -29.88 2.81
CA ILE A 510 23.34 -28.45 2.77
C ILE A 510 22.08 -27.57 2.87
N VAL A 511 21.07 -27.83 2.03
CA VAL A 511 19.90 -26.96 1.86
C VAL A 511 19.08 -26.73 3.14
N PRO A 512 18.93 -27.68 4.08
CA PRO A 512 18.25 -27.40 5.35
C PRO A 512 18.87 -26.23 6.13
N SER A 513 20.17 -25.96 5.98
CA SER A 513 20.80 -24.78 6.61
C SER A 513 20.54 -23.46 5.88
N ILE A 514 20.20 -23.52 4.59
CA ILE A 514 19.89 -22.38 3.72
C ILE A 514 18.40 -22.00 3.83
N VAL A 515 17.54 -23.00 4.03
CA VAL A 515 16.07 -22.88 4.13
C VAL A 515 15.63 -23.39 5.50
N PRO A 516 15.92 -22.68 6.60
CA PRO A 516 15.82 -23.23 7.95
C PRO A 516 14.40 -23.26 8.53
N ALA A 517 13.37 -22.78 7.81
CA ALA A 517 12.10 -22.44 8.45
C ALA A 517 11.03 -23.54 8.52
N VAL A 518 11.30 -24.72 7.96
CA VAL A 518 10.42 -25.89 8.11
C VAL A 518 11.17 -27.04 8.77
N HIS A 519 10.54 -28.22 8.86
CA HIS A 519 11.21 -29.43 9.30
C HIS A 519 12.42 -29.72 8.39
N SER A 520 13.63 -29.75 8.96
CA SER A 520 14.87 -30.03 8.22
C SER A 520 14.78 -31.32 7.40
N GLU A 521 14.06 -32.34 7.90
CA GLU A 521 13.82 -33.57 7.16
C GLU A 521 12.95 -33.37 5.93
N ALA A 522 11.96 -32.46 5.98
CA ALA A 522 11.08 -32.15 4.86
C ALA A 522 11.83 -31.38 3.76
N ILE A 523 12.72 -30.44 4.12
CA ILE A 523 13.62 -29.79 3.15
C ILE A 523 14.56 -30.81 2.50
N ALA A 524 15.18 -31.67 3.30
CA ALA A 524 16.05 -32.72 2.76
C ALA A 524 15.28 -33.68 1.83
N ALA A 525 14.02 -33.98 2.15
CA ALA A 525 13.14 -34.77 1.28
C ALA A 525 12.76 -34.02 -0.01
N ALA A 526 12.52 -32.71 0.06
CA ALA A 526 12.24 -31.87 -1.10
C ALA A 526 13.41 -31.87 -2.10
N VAL A 527 14.66 -31.77 -1.62
CA VAL A 527 15.85 -31.86 -2.49
C VAL A 527 15.93 -33.18 -3.25
N ARG A 528 15.45 -34.28 -2.64
CA ARG A 528 15.46 -35.62 -3.26
C ARG A 528 14.21 -35.91 -4.10
N SER A 529 13.18 -35.06 -4.02
CA SER A 529 11.90 -35.33 -4.65
C SER A 529 11.92 -34.93 -6.13
N PRO A 530 11.44 -35.78 -7.05
CA PRO A 530 11.33 -35.42 -8.45
C PRO A 530 10.36 -34.25 -8.69
N ALA A 531 9.47 -33.94 -7.74
CA ALA A 531 8.53 -32.82 -7.84
C ALA A 531 9.25 -31.45 -7.95
N PHE A 532 10.45 -31.32 -7.37
CA PHE A 532 11.23 -30.09 -7.44
C PHE A 532 12.18 -30.03 -8.64
N GLY A 533 12.36 -31.15 -9.37
CA GLY A 533 13.12 -31.18 -10.62
C GLY A 533 14.63 -30.96 -10.48
N ILE A 534 15.21 -31.14 -9.28
CA ILE A 534 16.65 -30.98 -9.07
C ILE A 534 17.39 -32.22 -9.61
N PRO A 535 18.34 -32.07 -10.55
CA PRO A 535 19.18 -33.18 -11.01
C PRO A 535 20.00 -33.80 -9.88
N SER A 536 20.39 -35.07 -10.01
CA SER A 536 21.22 -35.74 -9.00
C SER A 536 22.62 -35.16 -8.84
N ASP A 537 23.16 -34.56 -9.90
CA ASP A 537 24.46 -33.87 -9.93
C ASP A 537 24.26 -32.48 -10.57
N PRO A 538 23.65 -31.53 -9.83
CA PRO A 538 23.23 -30.26 -10.40
C PRO A 538 24.42 -29.30 -10.55
N THR A 539 24.40 -28.52 -11.62
CA THR A 539 25.23 -27.30 -11.69
C THR A 539 24.80 -26.31 -10.60
N PRO A 540 25.65 -25.34 -10.22
CA PRO A 540 25.26 -24.32 -9.25
C PRO A 540 24.00 -23.52 -9.64
N ALA A 541 23.74 -23.34 -10.93
CA ALA A 541 22.55 -22.67 -11.44
C ALA A 541 21.29 -23.54 -11.26
N GLU A 542 21.36 -24.83 -11.59
CA GLU A 542 20.25 -25.77 -11.37
C GLU A 542 19.96 -25.95 -9.87
N ALA A 543 21.02 -26.00 -9.04
CA ALA A 543 20.87 -26.04 -7.58
C ALA A 543 20.20 -24.76 -7.05
N LEU A 544 20.61 -23.58 -7.54
CA LEU A 544 19.97 -22.31 -7.17
C LEU A 544 18.49 -22.29 -7.57
N ASP A 545 18.17 -22.68 -8.80
CA ASP A 545 16.79 -22.72 -9.31
C ASP A 545 15.89 -23.61 -8.46
N GLY A 546 16.35 -24.84 -8.19
CA GLY A 546 15.62 -25.79 -7.36
C GLY A 546 15.46 -25.33 -5.91
N VAL A 547 16.48 -24.72 -5.31
CA VAL A 547 16.41 -24.20 -3.94
C VAL A 547 15.52 -22.96 -3.85
N ILE A 548 15.50 -22.09 -4.86
CA ILE A 548 14.51 -21.00 -4.95
C ILE A 548 13.10 -21.59 -4.95
N ARG A 549 12.85 -22.66 -5.70
CA ARG A 549 11.54 -23.33 -5.75
C ARG A 549 11.16 -23.94 -4.41
N ILE A 550 12.08 -24.69 -3.78
CA ILE A 550 11.87 -25.25 -2.43
C ILE A 550 11.55 -24.15 -1.42
N ALA A 551 12.33 -23.06 -1.40
CA ALA A 551 12.12 -21.97 -0.45
C ALA A 551 10.82 -21.18 -0.74
N THR A 552 10.48 -20.98 -2.01
CA THR A 552 9.22 -20.34 -2.40
C THR A 552 8.03 -21.19 -1.93
N ASP A 553 8.07 -22.49 -2.18
CA ASP A 553 6.97 -23.37 -1.78
C ASP A 553 6.85 -23.47 -0.25
N ALA A 554 7.97 -23.60 0.45
CA ALA A 554 8.02 -23.75 1.90
C ALA A 554 7.62 -22.49 2.69
N PHE A 555 7.88 -21.30 2.15
CA PHE A 555 7.61 -20.04 2.86
C PHE A 555 6.36 -19.34 2.34
N PHE A 556 5.98 -19.58 1.09
CA PHE A 556 4.93 -18.83 0.40
C PHE A 556 3.82 -19.74 -0.16
N THR A 557 4.11 -20.47 -1.24
CA THR A 557 3.10 -21.17 -2.05
C THR A 557 2.20 -22.10 -1.24
N CYS A 558 2.78 -22.99 -0.44
CA CYS A 558 2.00 -24.03 0.22
C CYS A 558 1.01 -23.47 1.24
N LEU A 559 1.35 -22.36 1.88
CA LEU A 559 0.61 -21.86 3.04
C LEU A 559 -0.36 -20.79 2.64
N GLU A 560 -0.04 -20.06 1.57
CA GLU A 560 -1.00 -19.24 0.86
C GLU A 560 -2.15 -20.13 0.38
N GLN A 561 -1.83 -21.25 -0.29
CA GLN A 561 -2.85 -22.15 -0.78
C GLN A 561 -3.60 -22.88 0.34
N ALA A 562 -2.92 -23.28 1.42
CA ALA A 562 -3.61 -23.86 2.59
C ALA A 562 -4.52 -22.84 3.30
N THR A 563 -4.09 -21.57 3.39
CA THR A 563 -4.92 -20.46 3.89
C THR A 563 -6.17 -20.35 3.03
N VAL A 564 -6.00 -20.26 1.70
CA VAL A 564 -7.11 -20.11 0.76
C VAL A 564 -8.06 -21.30 0.82
N TYR A 565 -7.52 -22.52 0.83
CA TYR A 565 -8.31 -23.76 0.93
C TYR A 565 -9.15 -23.80 2.21
N SER A 566 -8.53 -23.59 3.38
CA SER A 566 -9.21 -23.65 4.66
C SER A 566 -10.24 -22.52 4.80
N ALA A 567 -9.87 -21.30 4.41
CA ALA A 567 -10.76 -20.15 4.47
C ALA A 567 -11.99 -20.29 3.56
N ALA A 568 -11.80 -20.82 2.34
CA ALA A 568 -12.89 -21.13 1.44
C ALA A 568 -13.81 -22.22 2.02
N ARG A 569 -13.23 -23.30 2.55
CA ARG A 569 -13.97 -24.43 3.12
C ARG A 569 -14.90 -24.02 4.26
N HIS A 570 -14.44 -23.08 5.08
CA HIS A 570 -15.14 -22.66 6.30
C HIS A 570 -15.88 -21.33 6.15
N SER A 571 -15.90 -20.73 4.96
CA SER A 571 -16.51 -19.41 4.73
C SER A 571 -16.01 -18.38 5.77
N THR A 572 -14.70 -18.39 6.00
CA THR A 572 -14.05 -17.64 7.08
C THR A 572 -14.22 -16.12 6.94
N PHE A 573 -14.33 -15.62 5.71
CA PHE A 573 -14.36 -14.20 5.36
C PHE A 573 -15.64 -13.86 4.58
N GLU A 574 -16.02 -12.58 4.52
CA GLU A 574 -17.20 -12.10 3.75
C GLU A 574 -17.12 -12.54 2.28
N SER A 575 -15.92 -12.46 1.70
CA SER A 575 -15.56 -13.05 0.42
C SER A 575 -14.06 -13.32 0.39
N LEU A 576 -13.65 -14.30 -0.43
CA LEU A 576 -12.26 -14.68 -0.58
C LEU A 576 -11.86 -14.68 -2.06
N TRP A 577 -10.73 -14.05 -2.35
CA TRP A 577 -10.16 -13.95 -3.69
C TRP A 577 -8.67 -14.26 -3.63
N ALA A 578 -8.21 -15.20 -4.44
CA ALA A 578 -6.82 -15.62 -4.43
C ALA A 578 -6.14 -15.35 -5.77
N TYR A 579 -4.85 -15.03 -5.76
CA TYR A 579 -4.07 -14.81 -6.97
C TYR A 579 -2.63 -15.32 -6.89
N SER A 580 -1.99 -15.45 -8.05
CA SER A 580 -0.54 -15.60 -8.18
C SER A 580 -0.02 -14.72 -9.32
N PHE A 581 0.98 -13.89 -9.05
CA PHE A 581 1.64 -13.07 -10.07
C PHE A 581 2.66 -13.90 -10.84
N ASN A 582 2.48 -13.95 -12.17
CA ASN A 582 3.42 -14.57 -13.11
C ASN A 582 4.03 -13.55 -14.08
N ARG A 583 3.92 -12.26 -13.76
CA ARG A 583 4.62 -11.16 -14.43
C ARG A 583 4.90 -10.07 -13.40
N THR A 584 6.18 -9.77 -13.18
CA THR A 584 6.62 -8.84 -12.14
C THR A 584 7.64 -7.84 -12.68
N TYR A 585 7.84 -6.74 -11.95
CA TYR A 585 8.81 -5.69 -12.19
C TYR A 585 9.37 -5.23 -10.83
N ASN A 586 10.59 -5.63 -10.50
CA ASN A 586 11.18 -5.33 -9.19
C ASN A 586 11.59 -3.87 -9.05
N PHE A 587 11.68 -3.43 -7.80
CA PHE A 587 12.23 -2.11 -7.49
C PHE A 587 13.71 -2.01 -7.89
N PRO A 588 14.13 -0.88 -8.46
CA PRO A 588 15.54 -0.59 -8.64
C PRO A 588 16.31 -0.71 -7.32
N GLY A 589 17.42 -1.47 -7.33
CA GLY A 589 18.26 -1.68 -6.15
C GLY A 589 17.78 -2.78 -5.18
N TYR A 590 16.59 -3.34 -5.38
CA TYR A 590 16.05 -4.46 -4.60
C TYR A 590 15.70 -5.62 -5.55
N THR A 591 16.71 -6.12 -6.27
CA THR A 591 16.53 -7.19 -7.26
C THR A 591 17.82 -8.01 -7.44
N LYS A 592 17.68 -9.20 -8.04
CA LYS A 592 18.80 -10.08 -8.43
C LYS A 592 18.81 -10.24 -9.95
N PRO A 593 19.96 -10.60 -10.57
CA PRO A 593 20.04 -10.78 -12.02
C PRO A 593 19.00 -11.75 -12.58
N HIS A 594 18.71 -12.85 -11.89
CA HIS A 594 17.68 -13.82 -12.30
C HIS A 594 16.24 -13.33 -12.08
N CYS A 595 16.03 -12.25 -11.34
CA CYS A 595 14.73 -11.61 -11.14
C CYS A 595 14.46 -10.49 -12.17
N GLU A 596 15.42 -10.19 -13.04
CA GLU A 596 15.32 -9.13 -14.04
C GLU A 596 15.24 -9.68 -15.46
N THR A 597 14.57 -8.92 -16.31
CA THR A 597 14.55 -9.16 -17.76
C THR A 597 14.26 -7.86 -18.48
N THR A 598 14.74 -7.74 -19.71
CA THR A 598 14.39 -6.66 -20.63
C THR A 598 13.30 -7.05 -21.63
N ASP A 599 12.99 -8.35 -21.74
CA ASP A 599 11.99 -8.88 -22.68
C ASP A 599 11.22 -10.03 -22.01
N PRO A 600 10.25 -9.71 -21.13
CA PRO A 600 9.55 -10.69 -20.31
C PRO A 600 8.69 -11.69 -21.09
N GLU A 601 8.47 -11.51 -22.40
CA GLU A 601 7.73 -12.48 -23.22
C GLU A 601 8.62 -13.48 -23.94
N GLN A 602 9.89 -13.12 -24.22
CA GLN A 602 10.83 -14.02 -24.87
C GLN A 602 11.83 -14.65 -23.89
N LEU A 603 12.09 -13.99 -22.77
CA LEU A 603 13.12 -14.38 -21.81
C LEU A 603 12.48 -14.67 -20.44
N GLU A 604 12.45 -15.95 -20.09
CA GLU A 604 11.99 -16.37 -18.77
C GLU A 604 12.93 -15.85 -17.67
N TYR A 605 12.33 -15.37 -16.59
CA TYR A 605 13.00 -14.84 -15.39
C TYR A 605 12.21 -15.23 -14.14
N LYS A 606 12.76 -14.99 -12.96
CA LYS A 606 12.12 -15.26 -11.67
C LYS A 606 11.22 -14.11 -11.24
N LYS A 607 9.99 -14.45 -10.86
CA LYS A 607 8.96 -13.51 -10.42
C LYS A 607 9.15 -13.34 -8.91
N CYS A 608 10.17 -12.57 -8.56
CA CYS A 608 10.67 -12.50 -7.20
C CYS A 608 9.83 -11.58 -6.30
N HIS A 609 9.92 -11.84 -4.99
CA HIS A 609 9.22 -11.14 -3.91
C HIS A 609 9.24 -9.62 -4.10
N GLY A 610 8.07 -9.05 -4.40
CA GLY A 610 7.80 -7.60 -4.37
C GLY A 610 7.86 -6.95 -5.72
N GLY A 611 8.00 -7.76 -6.77
CA GLY A 611 7.93 -7.29 -8.13
C GLY A 611 6.50 -7.00 -8.61
N ASP A 612 5.47 -7.28 -7.82
CA ASP A 612 4.10 -6.84 -8.10
C ASP A 612 3.87 -5.33 -7.79
N HIS A 613 4.68 -4.72 -6.92
CA HIS A 613 4.42 -3.37 -6.42
C HIS A 613 4.43 -2.25 -7.45
N LEU A 614 5.46 -2.19 -8.32
CA LEU A 614 5.55 -1.12 -9.32
C LEU A 614 4.36 -1.18 -10.30
N ILE A 615 3.86 -2.39 -10.54
CA ILE A 615 2.70 -2.68 -11.38
C ILE A 615 1.42 -2.23 -10.66
N LEU A 616 1.26 -2.55 -9.39
CA LEU A 616 0.06 -2.24 -8.61
C LEU A 616 -0.08 -0.77 -8.22
N PHE A 617 1.03 -0.08 -7.98
CA PHE A 617 1.05 1.36 -7.75
C PHE A 617 1.15 2.16 -9.06
N GLY A 618 1.40 1.52 -10.20
CA GLY A 618 1.57 2.18 -11.50
C GLY A 618 2.72 3.19 -11.52
N THR A 619 3.76 2.93 -10.74
CA THR A 619 4.87 3.86 -10.49
C THR A 619 6.05 3.63 -11.41
N MET A 620 6.01 2.64 -12.33
CA MET A 620 7.11 2.38 -13.28
C MET A 620 7.54 3.65 -14.04
N ARG A 621 6.61 4.33 -14.73
CA ARG A 621 6.91 5.58 -15.46
C ARG A 621 7.25 6.74 -14.54
N ARG A 622 6.68 6.79 -13.33
CA ARG A 622 7.01 7.83 -12.32
C ARG A 622 8.41 7.63 -11.75
N GLY A 623 8.87 6.39 -11.67
CA GLY A 623 10.22 5.99 -11.32
C GLY A 623 11.19 6.02 -12.49
N GLU A 624 10.79 6.57 -13.65
CA GLU A 624 11.61 6.68 -14.86
C GLU A 624 12.09 5.34 -15.41
N LEU A 625 11.29 4.29 -15.17
CA LEU A 625 11.56 2.93 -15.65
C LEU A 625 10.92 2.69 -17.01
N PRO A 626 11.59 1.94 -17.90
CA PRO A 626 11.06 1.63 -19.22
C PRO A 626 9.89 0.64 -19.14
N ASP A 627 9.00 0.73 -20.13
CA ASP A 627 8.11 -0.39 -20.46
C ASP A 627 8.93 -1.39 -21.28
N ARG A 628 9.07 -2.63 -20.78
CA ARG A 628 10.07 -3.58 -21.32
C ARG A 628 9.70 -4.09 -22.71
N ASP A 629 8.42 -4.34 -22.96
CA ASP A 629 7.90 -4.99 -24.17
C ASP A 629 6.61 -4.33 -24.71
N GLY A 630 6.21 -3.19 -24.15
CA GLY A 630 4.96 -2.51 -24.48
C GLY A 630 3.73 -3.11 -23.80
N ARG A 631 3.90 -4.10 -22.92
CA ARG A 631 2.81 -4.80 -22.20
C ARG A 631 2.83 -4.56 -20.71
N ASP A 632 3.89 -4.00 -20.14
CA ASP A 632 3.94 -3.69 -18.70
C ASP A 632 2.89 -2.65 -18.32
N LEU A 633 2.76 -1.58 -19.13
CA LEU A 633 1.77 -0.53 -18.87
C LEU A 633 0.32 -1.05 -19.01
N PRO A 634 -0.09 -1.70 -20.10
CA PRO A 634 -1.42 -2.32 -20.20
C PRO A 634 -1.71 -3.31 -19.06
N PHE A 635 -0.73 -4.14 -18.68
CA PHE A 635 -0.89 -5.08 -17.56
C PHE A 635 -1.08 -4.36 -16.23
N SER A 636 -0.28 -3.32 -15.97
CA SER A 636 -0.38 -2.48 -14.76
C SER A 636 -1.73 -1.76 -14.66
N ARG A 637 -2.30 -1.29 -15.77
CA ARG A 637 -3.66 -0.72 -15.80
C ARG A 637 -4.69 -1.74 -15.32
N VAL A 638 -4.66 -2.96 -15.87
CA VAL A 638 -5.61 -4.03 -15.51
C VAL A 638 -5.44 -4.46 -14.05
N ALA A 639 -4.20 -4.68 -13.60
CA ALA A 639 -3.92 -5.06 -12.22
C ALA A 639 -4.36 -3.97 -11.23
N MET A 640 -4.04 -2.70 -11.50
CA MET A 640 -4.48 -1.58 -10.66
C MET A 640 -6.00 -1.44 -10.62
N ASP A 641 -6.69 -1.64 -11.76
CA ASP A 641 -8.15 -1.58 -11.81
C ASP A 641 -8.79 -2.70 -10.96
N HIS A 642 -8.19 -3.89 -10.90
CA HIS A 642 -8.63 -4.96 -9.99
C HIS A 642 -8.49 -4.58 -8.51
N TRP A 643 -7.35 -4.00 -8.11
CA TRP A 643 -7.11 -3.58 -6.73
C TRP A 643 -8.05 -2.44 -6.32
N ALA A 644 -8.24 -1.45 -7.19
CA ALA A 644 -9.17 -0.35 -6.94
C ALA A 644 -10.63 -0.85 -6.88
N ALA A 645 -11.02 -1.78 -7.76
CA ALA A 645 -12.35 -2.39 -7.73
C ALA A 645 -12.59 -3.15 -6.42
N PHE A 646 -11.63 -3.95 -5.97
CA PHE A 646 -11.72 -4.65 -4.70
C PHE A 646 -11.87 -3.68 -3.52
N GLY A 647 -11.04 -2.63 -3.47
CA GLY A 647 -11.14 -1.61 -2.43
C GLY A 647 -12.46 -0.82 -2.44
N THR A 648 -13.12 -0.75 -3.60
CA THR A 648 -14.38 -0.02 -3.79
C THR A 648 -15.61 -0.87 -3.49
N ASN A 649 -15.61 -2.10 -3.99
CA ASN A 649 -16.81 -2.96 -4.08
C ASN A 649 -16.66 -4.29 -3.34
N ARG A 650 -15.50 -4.56 -2.72
CA ARG A 650 -15.17 -5.88 -2.11
C ARG A 650 -15.18 -7.03 -3.13
N ASP A 651 -15.02 -6.68 -4.40
CA ASP A 651 -14.99 -7.57 -5.55
C ASP A 651 -13.91 -7.05 -6.51
N PRO A 652 -12.91 -7.87 -6.90
CA PRO A 652 -11.85 -7.41 -7.76
C PRO A 652 -12.31 -7.16 -9.20
N ASN A 653 -13.52 -7.55 -9.62
CA ASN A 653 -14.02 -7.29 -10.97
C ASN A 653 -14.49 -5.83 -11.12
N PRO A 654 -13.80 -4.98 -11.91
CA PRO A 654 -14.23 -3.61 -12.10
C PRO A 654 -15.58 -3.55 -12.83
N ASN A 655 -16.46 -2.66 -12.40
CA ASN A 655 -17.75 -2.47 -13.06
C ASN A 655 -17.54 -2.01 -14.52
N PRO A 656 -18.05 -2.74 -15.54
CA PRO A 656 -17.88 -2.35 -16.94
C PRO A 656 -18.40 -0.94 -17.26
N ALA A 657 -19.50 -0.51 -16.63
CA ALA A 657 -20.06 0.82 -16.80
C ALA A 657 -19.16 1.91 -16.18
N TYR A 658 -18.46 1.58 -15.08
CA TYR A 658 -17.45 2.46 -14.50
C TYR A 658 -16.28 2.64 -15.46
N LEU A 659 -15.70 1.56 -15.99
CA LEU A 659 -14.59 1.63 -16.95
C LEU A 659 -14.96 2.44 -18.20
N ALA A 660 -16.16 2.18 -18.76
CA ALA A 660 -16.69 2.93 -19.90
C ALA A 660 -16.87 4.43 -19.56
N ALA A 661 -17.43 4.77 -18.39
CA ALA A 661 -17.61 6.15 -17.97
C ALA A 661 -16.29 6.89 -17.76
N ARG A 662 -15.25 6.19 -17.29
CA ARG A 662 -13.87 6.70 -17.14
C ARG A 662 -13.10 6.74 -18.46
N GLY A 663 -13.64 6.16 -19.54
CA GLY A 663 -12.96 6.04 -20.83
C GLY A 663 -11.81 5.03 -20.84
N TYR A 664 -11.78 4.10 -19.88
CA TYR A 664 -10.77 3.03 -19.78
C TYR A 664 -11.13 1.84 -20.68
N TRP A 665 -11.28 2.12 -21.98
CA TRP A 665 -11.71 1.14 -22.98
C TRP A 665 -10.72 -0.02 -23.13
N ASP A 666 -9.41 0.25 -23.11
CA ASP A 666 -8.38 -0.79 -23.18
C ASP A 666 -8.52 -1.84 -22.05
N THR A 667 -8.75 -1.38 -20.81
CA THR A 667 -8.99 -2.31 -19.68
C THR A 667 -10.31 -3.04 -19.88
N LEU A 668 -11.38 -2.34 -20.27
CA LEU A 668 -12.70 -2.94 -20.46
C LEU A 668 -12.66 -4.07 -21.49
N GLU A 669 -12.08 -3.81 -22.66
CA GLU A 669 -11.92 -4.80 -23.74
C GLU A 669 -11.02 -5.97 -23.29
N THR A 670 -9.94 -5.66 -22.56
CA THR A 670 -9.05 -6.70 -22.03
C THR A 670 -9.78 -7.60 -21.05
N LEU A 671 -10.55 -7.06 -20.10
CA LEU A 671 -11.28 -7.87 -19.11
C LEU A 671 -12.42 -8.67 -19.73
N GLN A 672 -13.10 -8.12 -20.75
CA GLN A 672 -14.10 -8.88 -21.52
C GLN A 672 -13.48 -10.11 -22.20
N ARG A 673 -12.22 -10.01 -22.64
CA ARG A 673 -11.48 -11.11 -23.26
C ARG A 673 -10.92 -12.12 -22.25
N LEU A 674 -10.44 -11.65 -21.10
CA LEU A 674 -9.84 -12.51 -20.07
C LEU A 674 -10.87 -13.23 -19.19
N GLY A 675 -12.13 -12.79 -19.21
CA GLY A 675 -13.18 -13.31 -18.35
C GLY A 675 -13.05 -12.83 -16.89
N PRO A 676 -14.10 -13.05 -16.08
CA PRO A 676 -14.14 -12.58 -14.70
C PRO A 676 -13.08 -13.28 -13.84
N TRP A 677 -12.68 -12.61 -12.77
CA TRP A 677 -12.04 -13.24 -11.63
C TRP A 677 -13.15 -13.90 -10.81
N GLU A 678 -13.03 -15.20 -10.53
CA GLU A 678 -13.98 -15.96 -9.72
C GLU A 678 -13.55 -16.01 -8.25
N ARG A 679 -14.52 -16.13 -7.33
CA ARG A 679 -14.23 -16.29 -5.90
C ARG A 679 -13.48 -17.59 -5.65
N ALA A 680 -12.57 -17.56 -4.69
CA ALA A 680 -11.95 -18.78 -4.20
C ALA A 680 -12.98 -19.56 -3.36
N ASP A 681 -13.36 -20.73 -3.85
CA ASP A 681 -14.36 -21.61 -3.24
C ASP A 681 -13.91 -23.07 -3.39
N VAL A 682 -14.29 -23.94 -2.45
CA VAL A 682 -13.90 -25.36 -2.49
C VAL A 682 -14.65 -26.16 -3.57
N SER A 683 -15.72 -25.61 -4.15
CA SER A 683 -16.48 -26.21 -5.24
C SER A 683 -15.91 -25.92 -6.63
N THR A 684 -14.93 -25.01 -6.75
CA THR A 684 -14.23 -24.74 -8.01
C THR A 684 -12.92 -25.51 -8.10
N ASP A 685 -12.63 -26.03 -9.30
CA ASP A 685 -11.34 -26.65 -9.61
C ASP A 685 -10.22 -25.60 -9.83
N ALA A 686 -10.57 -24.31 -9.90
CA ALA A 686 -9.64 -23.21 -10.24
C ALA A 686 -9.81 -21.98 -9.32
N PRO A 687 -9.43 -22.07 -8.02
CA PRO A 687 -9.66 -20.99 -7.06
C PRO A 687 -8.65 -19.83 -7.14
N ILE A 688 -7.58 -19.95 -7.93
CA ILE A 688 -6.49 -18.96 -7.99
C ILE A 688 -6.56 -18.18 -9.30
N ARG A 689 -6.47 -16.85 -9.25
CA ARG A 689 -6.28 -16.02 -10.45
C ARG A 689 -4.80 -15.88 -10.79
N LEU A 690 -4.36 -16.45 -11.91
CA LEU A 690 -3.03 -16.19 -12.43
C LEU A 690 -2.97 -14.80 -13.07
N LEU A 691 -2.16 -13.90 -12.53
CA LEU A 691 -1.98 -12.54 -12.99
C LEU A 691 -0.74 -12.43 -13.90
N GLN A 692 -1.02 -12.29 -15.18
CA GLN A 692 -0.08 -12.05 -16.27
C GLN A 692 -0.86 -11.39 -17.43
N VAL A 693 -0.20 -11.06 -18.56
CA VAL A 693 -0.86 -10.43 -19.72
C VAL A 693 -2.08 -11.25 -20.20
N GLN A 694 -1.96 -12.58 -20.17
CA GLN A 694 -3.05 -13.52 -20.44
C GLN A 694 -3.52 -14.16 -19.13
N ALA A 695 -4.20 -13.36 -18.30
CA ALA A 695 -4.73 -13.82 -17.02
C ALA A 695 -5.82 -14.88 -17.20
N ARG A 696 -5.91 -15.81 -16.24
CA ARG A 696 -6.91 -16.87 -16.21
C ARG A 696 -7.15 -17.33 -14.76
N MET A 697 -8.26 -18.02 -14.53
CA MET A 697 -8.39 -18.86 -13.33
C MET A 697 -7.51 -20.11 -13.48
N ASP A 698 -6.92 -20.55 -12.39
CA ASP A 698 -6.00 -21.69 -12.32
C ASP A 698 -6.25 -22.52 -11.06
N ALA A 699 -5.88 -23.79 -11.13
CA ALA A 699 -5.94 -24.71 -10.00
C ALA A 699 -4.88 -24.36 -8.94
N TYR A 700 -4.97 -25.00 -7.78
CA TYR A 700 -3.85 -25.00 -6.85
C TYR A 700 -2.59 -25.57 -7.54
N SER A 701 -1.49 -24.84 -7.48
CA SER A 701 -0.19 -25.26 -7.99
C SER A 701 0.57 -26.06 -6.94
N GLU A 702 1.57 -26.82 -7.39
CA GLU A 702 2.58 -27.44 -6.51
C GLU A 702 2.04 -28.30 -5.35
N VAL A 703 0.86 -28.92 -5.54
CA VAL A 703 0.18 -29.72 -4.51
C VAL A 703 1.05 -30.88 -4.01
N GLU A 704 1.83 -31.52 -4.88
CA GLU A 704 2.73 -32.62 -4.49
C GLU A 704 3.96 -32.12 -3.73
N GLN A 705 4.54 -30.99 -4.13
CA GLN A 705 5.63 -30.31 -3.45
C GLN A 705 5.22 -29.96 -2.03
N CYS A 706 4.01 -29.43 -1.86
CA CYS A 706 3.45 -29.07 -0.57
C CYS A 706 3.25 -30.28 0.35
N LYS A 707 2.88 -31.45 -0.19
CA LYS A 707 2.86 -32.70 0.60
C LYS A 707 4.25 -33.11 1.06
N VAL A 708 5.26 -33.03 0.19
CA VAL A 708 6.67 -33.36 0.54
C VAL A 708 7.18 -32.42 1.64
N LEU A 709 6.79 -31.15 1.59
CA LEU A 709 7.13 -30.13 2.57
C LEU A 709 6.30 -30.22 3.87
N ARG A 710 5.38 -31.20 3.99
CA ARG A 710 4.45 -31.36 5.12
C ARG A 710 3.52 -30.15 5.34
N GLN A 711 3.17 -29.47 4.26
CA GLN A 711 2.25 -28.33 4.25
C GLN A 711 1.15 -28.55 3.19
N PRO A 712 0.39 -29.66 3.25
CA PRO A 712 -0.69 -29.93 2.30
C PRO A 712 -1.79 -28.85 2.34
N LEU A 713 -2.69 -28.84 1.34
CA LEU A 713 -3.81 -27.89 1.32
C LEU A 713 -4.66 -27.91 2.59
N ASP A 714 -4.82 -29.08 3.21
CA ASP A 714 -5.58 -29.26 4.45
C ASP A 714 -4.77 -28.95 5.72
N TYR A 715 -3.61 -28.28 5.62
CA TYR A 715 -2.70 -28.02 6.75
C TYR A 715 -3.36 -27.38 7.97
N PHE A 716 -4.37 -26.52 7.77
CA PHE A 716 -5.12 -25.87 8.87
C PHE A 716 -6.36 -26.64 9.34
N GLU A 717 -6.65 -27.80 8.74
CA GLU A 717 -7.79 -28.63 9.11
C GLU A 717 -7.47 -29.54 10.31
N PRO A 718 -8.44 -29.79 11.20
CA PRO A 718 -8.27 -30.76 12.27
C PRO A 718 -7.92 -32.16 11.73
N GLY A 719 -6.82 -32.75 12.23
CA GLY A 719 -6.40 -34.11 11.86
C GLY A 719 -5.62 -34.20 10.53
N SER A 720 -5.13 -33.09 9.98
CA SER A 720 -4.22 -33.08 8.83
C SER A 720 -3.00 -33.98 9.07
N SER A 721 -2.56 -34.71 8.04
CA SER A 721 -1.39 -35.59 8.08
C SER A 721 -0.08 -34.85 8.40
N ALA A 722 -0.06 -33.52 8.33
CA ALA A 722 1.06 -32.70 8.78
C ALA A 722 1.25 -32.69 10.31
N THR A 723 0.20 -33.06 11.07
CA THR A 723 0.19 -33.07 12.55
C THR A 723 0.46 -34.45 13.17
N ASN A 724 0.72 -35.48 12.36
CA ASN A 724 0.98 -36.86 12.79
C ASN A 724 2.43 -37.30 12.53
#